data_AF-A0A9X3CP26-F1
#
_entry.id   AF-A0A9X3CP26-F1
#
_cell.length_a   1.000
_cell.length_b   1.000
_cell.length_c   1.000
_cell.angle_alpha   90.00
_cell.angle_beta   90.00
_cell.angle_gamma   90.00
#
_symmetry.space_group_name_H-M   'P 1'
#
loop_
_entity.id
_entity.type
_entity.pdbx_description
1 polymer ?
#
loop_
_entity_poly.entity_id
_entity_poly.type
_entity_poly.pdbx_seq_one_letter_code
_entity_poly.pdbx_strand_id
1 'polypeptide(L)'
;MPNAHKNQKKCALPLHVHMTAMFVILVVLVCGVQIWITQSSLNKVLLNANENLFERIASETRSNMSYHFGPAFSIVDAYSAGELIRELDPNKRFAFVPELVSLLRAHRHIFSMKAGFPDGEWLAVARVKNDAIREKMQVNTNTEFAAFNYSVVTQELVVKSYNSQLVLLETKIINDLKLDPRKGDWFRTSVLTTSQVSKPYFMPILGRTGITLHRKATNGAVFGVDILLDQVSTVLQDSDESRDALRVLYDNNYNVYAYSQPELFQVRDALRQAIPLKLTDIAHPLIASTANVVEFGEQAKEITYKGEKWVVKIDRLKGTRDQLFNLAMAVKSDQLLKDANAVAQRSIAGSFFALLLVLPCIYYMSQWLAKPIRQASDKAKSIQHFKFNETTQEQTQVSEIKVMSESLSAMQLTIQRFLSLTNAMAKEDDLERMLALVCKETAEATLANSTYIYLISDDETLLEPRYINVKTQGEVDVSQASALPLNDPRLVEESYQFFQMKQPVYVPSEDVLPYITREKDTDNVLFIPLIDRHKNVIGGLGLGFDSANEHLVLEDNLEYIQTLAAYASVTIETQTMLAKQRELLDSFIQVMAEAIDTKSPYTGNHCQRVPILTEMLTKAAEKQTTGPFTAFTMTKAQWEELHIAAWLHDCGKVTTPEHVIDKSSKLETIYNRIHEIRMRFEILKRDAELSVYHSKPEFALSTEERAELKRSKQQIDEDFALVAKVNVGEGYLDVGTRDKLATIAKQSWMATINPYLGLSWEERARYGTTVFTGEKAECILSDGAQHLIAWGKAPESEERFVLKAGKYQNNLGELYNLSTQKGTLNKEERYTINSHMIATVRMLERLPFPKHLKNVPLLAGSHHERMDGKGYPLGTVAEQLPVAARAMAIADVFEALTSQDRPYKQPKTLSETLAIMKHMAKGGHLDTQLFELFLTSNVYLDYAHQHILPQQMDVDDIQPYLITNTM
;
A
#
# COMPACT_ATOMS: atom_id res chain seq x y z
N MET A 1 29.42 -14.21 15.62
CA MET A 1 29.44 -14.49 14.17
C MET A 1 28.03 -14.36 13.64
N PRO A 2 27.71 -13.48 12.68
CA PRO A 2 26.45 -13.53 11.95
C PRO A 2 26.65 -14.14 10.56
N ASN A 3 25.92 -15.23 10.29
CA ASN A 3 25.83 -15.89 8.99
C ASN A 3 25.04 -15.03 7.99
N ALA A 4 25.68 -14.70 6.88
CA ALA A 4 25.09 -13.97 5.76
C ALA A 4 24.30 -14.94 4.85
N HIS A 5 22.98 -14.93 4.96
CA HIS A 5 22.11 -15.41 3.89
C HIS A 5 22.11 -14.40 2.73
N LYS A 6 22.87 -14.71 1.67
CA LYS A 6 22.78 -14.04 0.36
C LYS A 6 21.41 -14.32 -0.25
N ASN A 7 20.50 -13.34 -0.14
CA ASN A 7 19.29 -13.30 -0.97
C ASN A 7 19.68 -12.82 -2.38
N GLN A 8 19.58 -13.71 -3.36
CA GLN A 8 19.65 -13.38 -4.79
C GLN A 8 18.47 -12.47 -5.16
N LYS A 9 18.66 -11.15 -5.14
CA LYS A 9 17.75 -10.21 -5.80
C LYS A 9 17.90 -10.38 -7.31
N LYS A 10 16.96 -11.11 -7.95
CA LYS A 10 16.76 -11.02 -9.40
C LYS A 10 16.50 -9.54 -9.72
N CYS A 11 17.29 -8.97 -10.62
CA CYS A 11 17.20 -7.58 -11.02
C CYS A 11 15.88 -7.36 -11.78
N ALA A 12 14.86 -6.80 -11.12
CA ALA A 12 13.59 -6.45 -11.76
C ALA A 12 13.73 -5.05 -12.36
N LEU A 13 13.72 -4.96 -13.69
CA LEU A 13 13.77 -3.69 -14.41
C LEU A 13 12.38 -3.05 -14.46
N PRO A 14 12.28 -1.70 -14.52
CA PRO A 14 11.00 -1.00 -14.62
C PRO A 14 10.23 -1.37 -15.91
N LEU A 15 8.90 -1.39 -15.84
CA LEU A 15 8.03 -1.75 -16.98
C LEU A 15 8.30 -0.91 -18.24
N HIS A 16 8.58 0.38 -18.11
CA HIS A 16 8.91 1.23 -19.25
C HIS A 16 10.19 0.77 -19.97
N VAL A 17 11.17 0.21 -19.26
CA VAL A 17 12.41 -0.30 -19.86
C VAL A 17 12.12 -1.55 -20.68
N HIS A 18 11.26 -2.45 -20.18
CA HIS A 18 10.82 -3.62 -20.94
C HIS A 18 10.01 -3.22 -22.18
N MET A 19 9.06 -2.28 -22.04
CA MET A 19 8.24 -1.79 -23.15
C MET A 19 9.11 -1.08 -24.20
N THR A 20 9.97 -0.15 -23.78
CA THR A 20 10.89 0.55 -24.69
C THR A 20 11.83 -0.44 -25.38
N ALA A 21 12.43 -1.40 -24.66
CA ALA A 21 13.28 -2.41 -25.27
C ALA A 21 12.52 -3.28 -26.29
N MET A 22 11.30 -3.73 -25.95
CA MET A 22 10.48 -4.53 -26.85
C MET A 22 10.10 -3.77 -28.13
N PHE A 23 9.63 -2.52 -28.00
CA PHE A 23 9.26 -1.70 -29.16
C PHE A 23 10.48 -1.24 -29.97
N VAL A 24 11.61 -0.97 -29.33
CA VAL A 24 12.87 -0.66 -30.04
C VAL A 24 13.35 -1.88 -30.82
N ILE A 25 13.34 -3.07 -30.22
CA ILE A 25 13.68 -4.32 -30.92
C ILE A 25 12.72 -4.56 -32.09
N LEU A 26 11.41 -4.39 -31.87
CA LEU A 26 10.41 -4.55 -32.91
C LEU A 26 10.63 -3.56 -34.07
N VAL A 27 10.87 -2.28 -33.78
CA VAL A 27 11.10 -1.26 -34.80
C VAL A 27 12.43 -1.46 -35.51
N VAL A 28 13.50 -1.86 -34.81
CA VAL A 28 14.77 -2.22 -35.46
C VAL A 28 14.60 -3.45 -36.35
N LEU A 29 13.81 -4.44 -35.93
CA LEU A 29 13.52 -5.63 -36.72
C LEU A 29 12.66 -5.30 -37.94
N VAL A 30 11.62 -4.48 -37.79
CA VAL A 30 10.77 -4.00 -38.89
C VAL A 30 11.56 -3.12 -39.85
N CYS A 31 12.36 -2.16 -39.37
CA CYS A 31 13.23 -1.35 -40.21
C CYS A 31 14.31 -2.20 -40.90
N GLY A 32 14.87 -3.20 -40.22
CA GLY A 32 15.82 -4.15 -40.79
C GLY A 32 15.19 -5.00 -41.90
N VAL A 33 13.97 -5.49 -41.67
CA VAL A 33 13.17 -6.21 -42.68
C VAL A 33 12.78 -5.30 -43.82
N GLN A 34 12.39 -4.05 -43.56
CA GLN A 34 12.06 -3.05 -44.59
C GLN A 34 13.26 -2.73 -45.48
N ILE A 35 14.43 -2.48 -44.88
CA ILE A 35 15.70 -2.26 -45.58
C ILE A 35 16.07 -3.50 -46.39
N TRP A 36 15.95 -4.69 -45.81
CA TRP A 36 16.19 -5.96 -46.52
C TRP A 36 15.22 -6.18 -47.68
N ILE A 37 13.93 -5.90 -47.50
CA ILE A 37 12.91 -5.96 -48.56
C ILE A 37 13.25 -4.95 -49.66
N THR A 38 13.65 -3.74 -49.31
CA THR A 38 13.97 -2.70 -50.30
C THR A 38 15.24 -3.04 -51.07
N GLN A 39 16.27 -3.57 -50.40
CA GLN A 39 17.51 -4.01 -51.05
C GLN A 39 17.28 -5.25 -51.94
N SER A 40 16.47 -6.20 -51.48
CA SER A 40 16.07 -7.39 -52.23
C SER A 40 15.17 -7.03 -53.43
N SER A 41 14.26 -6.08 -53.25
CA SER A 41 13.41 -5.54 -54.30
C SER A 41 14.25 -4.78 -55.35
N LEU A 42 15.24 -3.99 -54.93
CA LEU A 42 16.15 -3.30 -55.85
C LEU A 42 16.91 -4.28 -56.74
N ASN A 43 17.45 -5.38 -56.19
CA ASN A 43 18.15 -6.40 -56.96
C ASN A 43 17.22 -7.12 -57.97
N LYS A 44 15.95 -7.36 -57.61
CA LYS A 44 14.96 -7.96 -58.52
C LYS A 44 14.49 -6.97 -59.60
N VAL A 45 14.34 -5.69 -59.25
CA VAL A 45 13.96 -4.63 -60.19
C VAL A 45 15.09 -4.34 -61.18
N LEU A 46 16.36 -4.43 -60.77
CA LEU A 46 17.52 -4.24 -61.64
C LEU A 46 17.64 -5.30 -62.75
N LEU A 47 17.46 -6.57 -62.40
CA LEU A 47 17.48 -7.66 -63.38
C LEU A 47 16.30 -7.58 -64.36
N ASN A 48 15.09 -7.29 -63.86
CA ASN A 48 13.90 -7.15 -64.72
C ASN A 48 13.90 -5.87 -65.57
N ALA A 49 14.44 -4.75 -65.07
CA ALA A 49 14.58 -3.52 -65.84
C ALA A 49 15.60 -3.68 -66.99
N ASN A 50 16.70 -4.41 -66.74
CA ASN A 50 17.69 -4.73 -67.76
C ASN A 50 17.10 -5.61 -68.87
N GLU A 51 16.36 -6.67 -68.54
CA GLU A 51 15.73 -7.53 -69.55
C GLU A 51 14.72 -6.77 -70.41
N ASN A 52 13.86 -5.95 -69.79
CA ASN A 52 12.87 -5.15 -70.51
C ASN A 52 13.53 -4.12 -71.45
N LEU A 53 14.65 -3.51 -71.05
CA LEU A 53 15.38 -2.58 -71.91
C LEU A 53 15.97 -3.31 -73.14
N PHE A 54 16.64 -4.44 -72.94
CA PHE A 54 17.21 -5.18 -74.08
C PHE A 54 16.13 -5.78 -74.99
N GLU A 55 15.01 -6.26 -74.46
CA GLU A 55 13.86 -6.70 -75.27
C GLU A 55 13.27 -5.55 -76.08
N ARG A 56 13.15 -4.36 -75.47
CA ARG A 56 12.69 -3.16 -76.19
C ARG A 56 13.62 -2.81 -77.34
N ILE A 57 14.93 -2.72 -77.09
CA ILE A 57 15.94 -2.39 -78.12
C ILE A 57 15.94 -3.45 -79.24
N ALA A 58 15.85 -4.73 -78.90
CA ALA A 58 15.79 -5.81 -79.89
C ALA A 58 14.49 -5.79 -80.70
N SER A 59 13.35 -5.51 -80.07
CA SER A 59 12.05 -5.37 -80.73
C SER A 59 12.01 -4.16 -81.69
N GLU A 60 12.49 -2.99 -81.23
CA GLU A 60 12.61 -1.78 -82.06
C GLU A 60 13.56 -2.01 -83.25
N THR A 61 14.70 -2.67 -83.02
CA THR A 61 15.64 -3.07 -84.08
C THR A 61 15.00 -4.02 -85.10
N ARG A 62 14.24 -5.02 -84.64
CA ARG A 62 13.50 -5.97 -85.50
C ARG A 62 12.46 -5.24 -86.36
N SER A 63 11.72 -4.34 -85.74
CA SER A 63 10.69 -3.53 -86.41
C SER A 63 11.30 -2.64 -87.50
N ASN A 64 12.35 -1.89 -87.18
CA ASN A 64 13.02 -0.99 -88.13
C ASN A 64 13.67 -1.75 -89.29
N MET A 65 14.34 -2.88 -89.02
CA MET A 65 14.91 -3.73 -90.06
C MET A 65 13.84 -4.28 -91.01
N SER A 66 12.71 -4.76 -90.46
CA SER A 66 11.59 -5.27 -91.26
C SER A 66 10.92 -4.14 -92.07
N TYR A 67 10.77 -2.94 -91.50
CA TYR A 67 10.16 -1.80 -92.17
C TYR A 67 10.99 -1.31 -93.37
N HIS A 68 12.31 -1.17 -93.19
CA HIS A 68 13.18 -0.61 -94.23
C HIS A 68 13.61 -1.63 -95.29
N PHE A 69 13.82 -2.90 -94.92
CA PHE A 69 14.35 -3.93 -95.82
C PHE A 69 13.35 -5.03 -96.19
N GLY A 70 12.24 -5.17 -95.47
CA GLY A 70 11.18 -6.12 -95.79
C GLY A 70 10.64 -6.02 -97.23
N PRO A 71 10.39 -4.80 -97.78
CA PRO A 71 9.95 -4.65 -99.16
C PRO A 71 10.90 -5.24 -100.20
N ALA A 72 12.21 -5.29 -99.92
CA ALA A 72 13.19 -5.86 -100.84
C ALA A 72 12.98 -7.37 -101.06
N PHE A 73 12.58 -8.12 -100.03
CA PHE A 73 12.23 -9.54 -100.16
C PHE A 73 11.01 -9.73 -101.08
N SER A 74 9.96 -8.92 -100.89
CA SER A 74 8.76 -8.95 -101.72
C SER A 74 9.05 -8.64 -103.18
N ILE A 75 9.94 -7.68 -103.45
CA ILE A 75 10.38 -7.34 -104.81
C ILE A 75 11.15 -8.51 -105.43
N VAL A 76 12.12 -9.09 -104.71
CA VAL A 76 12.89 -10.23 -105.22
C VAL A 76 11.97 -11.40 -105.57
N ASP A 77 11.00 -11.72 -104.72
CA ASP A 77 10.05 -12.80 -104.98
C ASP A 77 9.17 -12.53 -106.20
N ALA A 78 8.65 -11.31 -106.35
CA ALA A 78 7.81 -10.93 -107.48
C ALA A 78 8.58 -10.98 -108.81
N TYR A 79 9.77 -10.39 -108.85
CA TYR A 79 10.57 -10.29 -110.09
C TYR A 79 11.25 -11.59 -110.48
N SER A 80 11.51 -12.50 -109.53
CA SER A 80 11.95 -13.86 -109.83
C SER A 80 10.89 -14.68 -110.59
N ALA A 81 9.63 -14.22 -110.64
CA ALA A 81 8.57 -14.80 -111.44
C ALA A 81 8.11 -13.92 -112.62
N GLY A 82 8.68 -12.70 -112.74
CA GLY A 82 8.26 -11.65 -113.66
C GLY A 82 8.81 -11.76 -115.08
N GLU A 83 8.43 -10.82 -115.95
CA GLU A 83 8.75 -10.84 -117.39
C GLU A 83 10.23 -10.58 -117.68
N LEU A 84 10.89 -9.68 -116.94
CA LEU A 84 12.32 -9.39 -117.11
C LEU A 84 13.18 -10.67 -117.08
N ILE A 85 12.86 -11.57 -116.16
CA ILE A 85 13.61 -12.82 -115.98
C ILE A 85 13.34 -13.82 -117.11
N ARG A 86 12.22 -13.70 -117.84
CA ARG A 86 11.89 -14.54 -119.00
C ARG A 86 12.45 -14.01 -120.32
N GLU A 87 12.92 -12.77 -120.36
CA GLU A 87 13.46 -12.14 -121.58
C GLU A 87 14.85 -12.69 -121.93
N LEU A 88 14.90 -13.44 -123.04
CA LEU A 88 16.10 -14.07 -123.56
C LEU A 88 16.92 -13.12 -124.43
N ASP A 89 16.31 -12.09 -125.03
CA ASP A 89 17.01 -11.12 -125.87
C ASP A 89 17.69 -10.04 -125.00
N PRO A 90 19.02 -9.96 -124.97
CA PRO A 90 19.74 -9.05 -124.08
C PRO A 90 19.44 -7.58 -124.43
N ASN A 91 19.21 -7.27 -125.71
CA ASN A 91 18.97 -5.90 -126.17
C ASN A 91 17.60 -5.38 -125.72
N LYS A 92 16.62 -6.27 -125.53
CA LYS A 92 15.26 -5.92 -125.08
C LYS A 92 15.17 -5.68 -123.57
N ARG A 93 16.11 -6.19 -122.78
CA ARG A 93 16.12 -6.06 -121.31
C ARG A 93 16.19 -4.60 -120.82
N PHE A 94 16.75 -3.67 -121.61
CA PHE A 94 16.73 -2.24 -121.28
C PHE A 94 15.32 -1.63 -121.21
N ALA A 95 14.31 -2.26 -121.81
CA ALA A 95 12.92 -1.81 -121.72
C ALA A 95 12.37 -1.83 -120.29
N PHE A 96 12.95 -2.65 -119.41
CA PHE A 96 12.55 -2.77 -117.99
C PHE A 96 13.21 -1.72 -117.08
N VAL A 97 14.10 -0.86 -117.59
CA VAL A 97 14.78 0.17 -116.77
C VAL A 97 13.78 1.14 -116.10
N PRO A 98 12.76 1.70 -116.76
CA PRO A 98 11.80 2.61 -116.12
C PRO A 98 11.10 1.98 -114.92
N GLU A 99 10.73 0.70 -115.05
CA GLU A 99 10.09 -0.09 -113.98
C GLU A 99 11.03 -0.29 -112.79
N LEU A 100 12.27 -0.75 -113.03
CA LEU A 100 13.27 -0.93 -111.98
C LEU A 100 13.65 0.39 -111.29
N VAL A 101 13.74 1.49 -112.04
CA VAL A 101 13.98 2.83 -111.46
C VAL A 101 12.81 3.30 -110.61
N SER A 102 11.57 3.03 -111.01
CA SER A 102 10.38 3.34 -110.20
C SER A 102 10.43 2.66 -108.84
N LEU A 103 10.79 1.37 -108.81
CA LEU A 103 10.97 0.64 -107.56
C LEU A 103 12.14 1.15 -106.73
N LEU A 104 13.29 1.45 -107.37
CA LEU A 104 14.41 2.07 -106.68
C LEU A 104 13.99 3.40 -106.03
N ARG A 105 13.14 4.22 -106.67
CA ARG A 105 12.62 5.47 -106.10
C ARG A 105 11.73 5.23 -104.88
N ALA A 106 10.82 4.26 -104.96
CA ALA A 106 9.92 3.91 -103.87
C ALA A 106 10.68 3.39 -102.64
N HIS A 107 11.82 2.72 -102.84
CA HIS A 107 12.58 2.07 -101.77
C HIS A 107 14.00 2.65 -101.66
N ARG A 108 14.15 3.74 -100.90
CA ARG A 108 15.42 4.50 -100.74
C ARG A 108 16.62 3.70 -100.18
N HIS A 109 16.34 2.59 -99.50
CA HIS A 109 17.30 1.68 -98.88
C HIS A 109 17.75 0.54 -99.80
N ILE A 110 17.18 0.47 -101.02
CA ILE A 110 17.68 -0.40 -102.07
C ILE A 110 18.66 0.40 -102.94
N PHE A 111 19.84 -0.17 -103.15
CA PHE A 111 20.90 0.49 -103.91
C PHE A 111 20.87 0.14 -105.40
N SER A 112 20.78 -1.15 -105.73
CA SER A 112 20.63 -1.63 -107.10
C SER A 112 19.73 -2.84 -107.19
N MET A 113 19.16 -3.06 -108.38
CA MET A 113 18.40 -4.25 -108.74
C MET A 113 19.07 -4.91 -109.94
N LYS A 114 19.19 -6.23 -109.94
CA LYS A 114 19.91 -6.97 -110.98
C LYS A 114 19.27 -8.30 -111.31
N ALA A 115 19.47 -8.74 -112.54
CA ALA A 115 19.07 -10.04 -113.05
C ALA A 115 20.29 -10.68 -113.71
N GLY A 116 20.74 -11.83 -113.19
CA GLY A 116 21.75 -12.66 -113.83
C GLY A 116 21.11 -13.86 -114.52
N PHE A 117 21.62 -14.25 -115.68
CA PHE A 117 21.10 -15.35 -116.48
C PHE A 117 22.09 -16.53 -116.56
N PRO A 118 21.63 -17.78 -116.80
CA PRO A 118 22.49 -18.97 -116.83
C PRO A 118 23.60 -18.96 -117.90
N ASP A 119 23.39 -18.24 -118.99
CA ASP A 119 24.38 -17.99 -120.05
C ASP A 119 25.54 -17.08 -119.58
N GLY A 120 25.38 -16.41 -118.44
CA GLY A 120 26.34 -15.50 -117.82
C GLY A 120 26.09 -14.03 -118.13
N GLU A 121 25.06 -13.73 -118.91
CA GLU A 121 24.65 -12.35 -119.14
C GLU A 121 23.90 -11.79 -117.93
N TRP A 122 23.87 -10.46 -117.81
CA TRP A 122 23.15 -9.81 -116.73
C TRP A 122 22.73 -8.38 -117.05
N LEU A 123 21.63 -7.98 -116.42
CA LEU A 123 21.14 -6.60 -116.36
C LEU A 123 21.24 -6.11 -114.91
N ALA A 124 21.66 -4.88 -114.68
CA ALA A 124 21.46 -4.21 -113.40
C ALA A 124 21.04 -2.76 -113.58
N VAL A 125 20.31 -2.22 -112.63
CA VAL A 125 20.00 -0.80 -112.50
C VAL A 125 20.41 -0.35 -111.11
N ALA A 126 21.29 0.64 -111.03
CA ALA A 126 21.83 1.14 -109.78
C ALA A 126 21.54 2.63 -109.62
N ARG A 127 21.38 3.06 -108.36
CA ARG A 127 21.27 4.47 -108.00
C ARG A 127 22.65 5.09 -107.84
N VAL A 128 22.81 6.30 -108.35
CA VAL A 128 24.04 7.10 -108.29
C VAL A 128 23.83 8.23 -107.29
N LYS A 129 24.18 8.01 -106.02
CA LYS A 129 23.87 8.94 -104.90
C LYS A 129 24.93 10.02 -104.66
N ASN A 130 26.21 9.78 -104.97
CA ASN A 130 27.31 10.70 -104.65
C ASN A 130 28.44 10.66 -105.69
N ASP A 131 29.35 11.64 -105.64
CA ASP A 131 30.44 11.79 -106.59
C ASP A 131 31.40 10.60 -106.61
N ALA A 132 31.62 9.95 -105.46
CA ALA A 132 32.46 8.75 -105.38
C ALA A 132 31.91 7.57 -106.20
N ILE A 133 30.58 7.40 -106.23
CA ILE A 133 29.92 6.39 -107.06
C ILE A 133 29.98 6.80 -108.55
N ARG A 134 29.80 8.09 -108.85
CA ARG A 134 29.89 8.63 -110.23
C ARG A 134 31.26 8.39 -110.83
N GLU A 135 32.31 8.70 -110.08
CA GLU A 135 33.70 8.48 -110.47
C GLU A 135 33.97 6.99 -110.70
N LYS A 136 33.53 6.13 -109.77
CA LYS A 136 33.77 4.68 -109.87
C LYS A 136 33.05 4.04 -111.05
N MET A 137 31.81 4.45 -111.33
CA MET A 137 31.02 3.99 -112.48
C MET A 137 31.43 4.68 -113.79
N GLN A 138 32.26 5.72 -113.72
CA GLN A 138 32.68 6.56 -114.84
C GLN A 138 31.49 7.16 -115.64
N VAL A 139 30.50 7.70 -114.92
CA VAL A 139 29.28 8.29 -115.49
C VAL A 139 29.22 9.80 -115.25
N ASN A 140 28.47 10.52 -116.09
CA ASN A 140 28.27 11.97 -116.00
C ASN A 140 27.82 12.46 -114.60
N THR A 141 28.21 13.69 -114.22
CA THR A 141 27.86 14.34 -112.95
C THR A 141 26.36 14.44 -112.68
N ASN A 142 25.53 14.56 -113.72
CA ASN A 142 24.07 14.69 -113.61
C ASN A 142 23.33 13.34 -113.58
N THR A 143 24.07 12.22 -113.57
CA THR A 143 23.49 10.87 -113.52
C THR A 143 22.94 10.58 -112.13
N GLU A 144 21.68 10.15 -112.07
CA GLU A 144 21.03 9.66 -110.84
C GLU A 144 20.77 8.15 -110.86
N PHE A 145 20.61 7.56 -112.06
CA PHE A 145 20.44 6.13 -112.24
C PHE A 145 21.33 5.65 -113.39
N ALA A 146 21.99 4.51 -113.22
CA ALA A 146 22.79 3.86 -114.25
C ALA A 146 22.26 2.45 -114.48
N ALA A 147 21.96 2.12 -115.74
CA ALA A 147 21.58 0.78 -116.16
C ALA A 147 22.74 0.11 -116.89
N PHE A 148 22.96 -1.16 -116.60
CA PHE A 148 24.09 -1.97 -117.01
C PHE A 148 23.55 -3.21 -117.70
N ASN A 149 24.02 -3.50 -118.90
CA ASN A 149 23.71 -4.73 -119.61
C ASN A 149 24.99 -5.34 -120.15
N TYR A 150 25.30 -6.55 -119.74
CA TYR A 150 26.54 -7.23 -120.09
C TYR A 150 26.28 -8.43 -120.99
N SER A 151 27.02 -8.51 -122.10
CA SER A 151 27.01 -9.69 -122.96
C SER A 151 28.29 -10.50 -122.79
N VAL A 152 28.14 -11.79 -122.50
CA VAL A 152 29.26 -12.74 -122.41
C VAL A 152 29.89 -12.98 -123.79
N VAL A 153 29.11 -12.88 -124.86
CA VAL A 153 29.55 -13.14 -126.24
C VAL A 153 30.52 -12.06 -126.72
N THR A 154 30.20 -10.79 -126.49
CA THR A 154 31.05 -9.66 -126.90
C THR A 154 32.04 -9.22 -125.82
N GLN A 155 31.84 -9.61 -124.55
CA GLN A 155 32.57 -9.11 -123.38
C GLN A 155 32.45 -7.59 -123.19
N GLU A 156 31.36 -7.01 -123.72
CA GLU A 156 31.05 -5.59 -123.62
C GLU A 156 30.01 -5.34 -122.52
N LEU A 157 30.26 -4.31 -121.72
CA LEU A 157 29.29 -3.78 -120.77
C LEU A 157 28.70 -2.48 -121.33
N VAL A 158 27.41 -2.50 -121.67
CA VAL A 158 26.67 -1.30 -122.08
C VAL A 158 26.13 -0.61 -120.83
N VAL A 159 26.56 0.64 -120.62
CA VAL A 159 26.13 1.50 -119.53
C VAL A 159 25.26 2.61 -120.09
N LYS A 160 24.01 2.71 -119.62
CA LYS A 160 23.09 3.81 -119.94
C LYS A 160 22.84 4.65 -118.69
N SER A 161 23.15 5.94 -118.79
CA SER A 161 23.04 6.90 -117.69
C SER A 161 21.74 7.71 -117.82
N TYR A 162 21.00 7.85 -116.73
CA TYR A 162 19.72 8.54 -116.68
C TYR A 162 19.68 9.59 -115.57
N ASN A 163 18.95 10.68 -115.80
CA ASN A 163 18.66 11.70 -114.77
C ASN A 163 17.42 11.34 -113.91
N SER A 164 17.03 12.25 -113.01
CA SER A 164 15.82 12.16 -112.17
C SER A 164 14.50 12.03 -112.93
N GLN A 165 14.44 12.31 -114.24
CA GLN A 165 13.23 12.20 -115.06
C GLN A 165 13.28 11.01 -116.01
N LEU A 166 14.25 10.09 -115.85
CA LEU A 166 14.49 8.95 -116.76
C LEU A 166 14.86 9.37 -118.20
N VAL A 167 15.36 10.60 -118.39
CA VAL A 167 15.94 11.03 -119.66
C VAL A 167 17.33 10.41 -119.79
N LEU A 168 17.58 9.74 -120.91
CA LEU A 168 18.89 9.17 -121.25
C LEU A 168 19.89 10.31 -121.47
N LEU A 169 20.96 10.34 -120.65
CA LEU A 169 22.03 11.33 -120.73
C LEU A 169 23.17 10.85 -121.61
N GLU A 170 23.57 9.59 -121.45
CA GLU A 170 24.77 9.02 -122.05
C GLU A 170 24.60 7.52 -122.24
N THR A 171 25.15 6.98 -123.33
CA THR A 171 25.38 5.53 -123.50
C THR A 171 26.87 5.31 -123.72
N LYS A 172 27.47 4.47 -122.87
CA LYS A 172 28.90 4.14 -122.89
C LYS A 172 29.07 2.63 -123.01
N ILE A 173 30.04 2.20 -123.80
CA ILE A 173 30.41 0.78 -123.92
C ILE A 173 31.78 0.61 -123.28
N ILE A 174 31.90 -0.34 -122.36
CA ILE A 174 33.16 -0.66 -121.67
C ILE A 174 33.56 -2.08 -122.10
N ASN A 175 34.73 -2.20 -122.74
CA ASN A 175 35.25 -3.45 -123.30
C ASN A 175 36.19 -4.17 -122.32
N ASP A 176 36.48 -5.45 -122.59
CA ASP A 176 37.42 -6.32 -121.85
C ASP A 176 37.08 -6.55 -120.37
N LEU A 177 35.79 -6.44 -120.00
CA LEU A 177 35.35 -6.48 -118.62
C LEU A 177 34.89 -7.89 -118.20
N LYS A 178 35.73 -8.64 -117.48
CA LYS A 178 35.39 -10.01 -117.04
C LYS A 178 34.53 -10.01 -115.77
N LEU A 179 33.22 -9.82 -115.90
CA LEU A 179 32.25 -9.91 -114.79
C LEU A 179 31.20 -10.99 -115.07
N ASP A 180 31.44 -12.20 -114.58
CA ASP A 180 30.50 -13.33 -114.68
C ASP A 180 29.67 -13.44 -113.38
N PRO A 181 28.35 -13.18 -113.42
CA PRO A 181 27.48 -13.22 -112.25
C PRO A 181 27.41 -14.61 -111.62
N ARG A 182 27.64 -15.69 -112.40
CA ARG A 182 27.59 -17.08 -111.94
C ARG A 182 28.73 -17.44 -110.99
N LYS A 183 29.81 -16.64 -110.98
CA LYS A 183 30.91 -16.77 -110.03
C LYS A 183 30.58 -16.15 -108.66
N GLY A 184 29.58 -15.28 -108.60
CA GLY A 184 29.14 -14.66 -107.36
C GLY A 184 28.39 -15.65 -106.46
N ASP A 185 28.66 -15.60 -105.17
CA ASP A 185 27.98 -16.47 -104.19
C ASP A 185 26.46 -16.31 -104.26
N TRP A 186 25.95 -15.08 -104.42
CA TRP A 186 24.51 -14.81 -104.59
C TRP A 186 23.86 -15.53 -105.78
N PHE A 187 24.61 -15.90 -106.81
CA PHE A 187 24.08 -16.68 -107.92
C PHE A 187 24.16 -18.19 -107.62
N ARG A 188 25.27 -18.64 -107.03
CA ARG A 188 25.55 -20.05 -106.73
C ARG A 188 24.70 -20.62 -105.60
N THR A 189 24.47 -19.84 -104.55
CA THR A 189 23.73 -20.27 -103.36
C THR A 189 22.22 -20.13 -103.54
N SER A 190 21.78 -19.45 -104.59
CA SER A 190 20.38 -19.12 -104.86
C SER A 190 19.50 -20.36 -105.03
N VAL A 191 18.35 -20.37 -104.34
CA VAL A 191 17.35 -21.45 -104.38
C VAL A 191 16.02 -20.97 -104.98
N LEU A 192 15.19 -21.91 -105.43
CA LEU A 192 13.89 -21.63 -106.06
C LEU A 192 12.80 -21.26 -105.03
N THR A 193 12.91 -21.79 -103.81
CA THR A 193 11.82 -21.82 -102.83
C THR A 193 11.67 -20.52 -102.05
N THR A 194 12.78 -19.91 -101.62
CA THR A 194 12.79 -18.71 -100.78
C THR A 194 13.87 -17.74 -101.23
N SER A 195 13.63 -16.45 -100.99
CA SER A 195 14.65 -15.41 -101.13
C SER A 195 15.69 -15.52 -100.01
N GLN A 196 16.96 -15.32 -100.33
CA GLN A 196 18.09 -15.46 -99.42
C GLN A 196 18.94 -14.20 -99.40
N VAL A 197 19.59 -13.91 -98.26
CA VAL A 197 20.58 -12.83 -98.15
C VAL A 197 21.98 -13.41 -98.31
N SER A 198 22.77 -12.86 -99.24
CA SER A 198 24.16 -13.25 -99.40
C SER A 198 25.01 -12.91 -98.18
N LYS A 199 26.18 -13.52 -98.07
CA LYS A 199 27.24 -12.99 -97.21
C LYS A 199 27.64 -11.59 -97.70
N PRO A 200 28.14 -10.71 -96.82
CA PRO A 200 28.66 -9.42 -97.25
C PRO A 200 29.84 -9.60 -98.19
N TYR A 201 29.84 -8.91 -99.32
CA TYR A 201 30.93 -8.96 -100.31
C TYR A 201 31.16 -7.60 -100.97
N PHE A 202 32.35 -7.42 -101.53
CA PHE A 202 32.70 -6.21 -102.25
C PHE A 202 32.10 -6.23 -103.66
N MET A 203 31.34 -5.20 -104.01
CA MET A 203 30.68 -5.06 -105.31
C MET A 203 31.57 -4.20 -106.24
N PRO A 204 32.32 -4.80 -107.20
CA PRO A 204 33.41 -4.10 -107.89
C PRO A 204 32.97 -2.89 -108.72
N ILE A 205 31.81 -2.99 -109.38
CA ILE A 205 31.21 -1.91 -110.17
C ILE A 205 30.79 -0.74 -109.26
N LEU A 206 30.31 -1.07 -108.06
CA LEU A 206 29.71 -0.11 -107.14
C LEU A 206 30.74 0.50 -106.17
N GLY A 207 31.92 -0.11 -106.03
CA GLY A 207 33.01 0.36 -105.16
C GLY A 207 32.66 0.36 -103.67
N ARG A 208 31.73 -0.52 -103.26
CA ARG A 208 31.20 -0.60 -101.90
C ARG A 208 30.97 -2.05 -101.50
N THR A 209 31.00 -2.31 -100.20
CA THR A 209 30.60 -3.60 -99.63
C THR A 209 29.10 -3.57 -99.37
N GLY A 210 28.42 -4.65 -99.78
CA GLY A 210 26.99 -4.78 -99.59
C GLY A 210 26.59 -6.24 -99.48
N ILE A 211 25.29 -6.45 -99.40
CA ILE A 211 24.62 -7.74 -99.42
C ILE A 211 23.64 -7.75 -100.59
N THR A 212 23.40 -8.94 -101.13
CA THR A 212 22.38 -9.14 -102.17
C THR A 212 21.30 -10.04 -101.63
N LEU A 213 20.06 -9.53 -101.59
CA LEU A 213 18.87 -10.36 -101.47
C LEU A 213 18.58 -10.96 -102.83
N HIS A 214 18.51 -12.28 -102.94
CA HIS A 214 18.42 -12.94 -104.23
C HIS A 214 17.53 -14.18 -104.18
N ARG A 215 16.96 -14.53 -105.34
CA ARG A 215 16.20 -15.76 -105.51
C ARG A 215 16.31 -16.28 -106.95
N LYS A 216 16.33 -17.60 -107.08
CA LYS A 216 16.42 -18.27 -108.38
C LYS A 216 15.02 -18.44 -108.96
N ALA A 217 14.89 -18.14 -110.24
CA ALA A 217 13.71 -18.38 -111.04
C ALA A 217 13.73 -19.80 -111.65
N THR A 218 12.57 -20.27 -112.10
CA THR A 218 12.41 -21.61 -112.68
C THR A 218 13.26 -21.85 -113.93
N ASN A 219 13.54 -20.80 -114.70
CA ASN A 219 14.42 -20.85 -115.88
C ASN A 219 15.91 -20.76 -115.55
N GLY A 220 16.28 -20.75 -114.26
CA GLY A 220 17.66 -20.74 -113.79
C GLY A 220 18.28 -19.35 -113.63
N ALA A 221 17.64 -18.29 -114.10
CA ALA A 221 18.07 -16.92 -113.85
C ALA A 221 17.86 -16.53 -112.38
N VAL A 222 18.60 -15.54 -111.91
CA VAL A 222 18.57 -15.09 -110.51
C VAL A 222 18.31 -13.59 -110.49
N PHE A 223 17.21 -13.19 -109.87
CA PHE A 223 16.94 -11.79 -109.59
C PHE A 223 17.52 -11.44 -108.21
N GLY A 224 18.13 -10.27 -108.12
CA GLY A 224 18.84 -9.80 -106.95
C GLY A 224 18.62 -8.32 -106.68
N VAL A 225 18.62 -7.98 -105.40
CA VAL A 225 18.51 -6.61 -104.91
C VAL A 225 19.70 -6.36 -103.98
N ASP A 226 20.50 -5.34 -104.29
CA ASP A 226 21.68 -4.98 -103.52
C ASP A 226 21.37 -3.90 -102.49
N ILE A 227 21.86 -4.12 -101.27
CA ILE A 227 21.76 -3.21 -100.15
C ILE A 227 23.17 -3.00 -99.61
N LEU A 228 23.56 -1.74 -99.41
CA LEU A 228 24.88 -1.40 -98.89
C LEU A 228 24.92 -1.58 -97.37
N LEU A 229 26.06 -2.03 -96.82
CA LEU A 229 26.19 -2.25 -95.37
C LEU A 229 26.12 -0.96 -94.55
N ASP A 230 26.49 0.18 -95.13
CA ASP A 230 26.36 1.49 -94.50
C ASP A 230 24.90 1.82 -94.21
N GLN A 231 23.98 1.51 -95.12
CA GLN A 231 22.54 1.69 -94.95
C GLN A 231 21.97 0.76 -93.87
N VAL A 232 22.42 -0.49 -93.81
CA VAL A 232 22.03 -1.42 -92.73
C VAL A 232 22.56 -0.93 -91.38
N SER A 233 23.78 -0.37 -91.34
CA SER A 233 24.39 0.20 -90.14
C SER A 233 23.68 1.47 -89.67
N THR A 234 23.27 2.36 -90.57
CA THR A 234 22.47 3.55 -90.23
C THR A 234 21.13 3.16 -89.60
N VAL A 235 20.41 2.19 -90.20
CA VAL A 235 19.14 1.69 -89.65
C VAL A 235 19.35 1.04 -88.26
N LEU A 236 20.48 0.36 -88.04
CA LEU A 236 20.84 -0.21 -86.74
C LEU A 236 21.21 0.87 -85.71
N GLN A 237 21.81 1.98 -86.13
CA GLN A 237 22.15 3.10 -85.25
C GLN A 237 20.89 3.81 -84.75
N ASP A 238 19.94 4.08 -85.65
CA ASP A 238 18.72 4.83 -85.35
C ASP A 238 17.64 4.00 -84.63
N SER A 239 17.84 2.69 -84.40
CA SER A 239 16.90 1.85 -83.64
C SER A 239 17.03 1.93 -82.11
N ASP A 240 17.74 2.94 -81.59
CA ASP A 240 17.81 3.30 -80.16
C ASP A 240 17.92 4.82 -80.05
N GLU A 241 16.90 5.45 -79.46
CA GLU A 241 16.81 6.91 -79.31
C GLU A 241 17.96 7.49 -78.46
N SER A 242 18.47 6.72 -77.50
CA SER A 242 19.55 7.16 -76.60
C SER A 242 20.93 7.09 -77.25
N ARG A 243 21.08 6.27 -78.30
CA ARG A 243 22.36 5.92 -78.96
C ARG A 243 23.42 5.33 -78.02
N ASP A 244 23.03 4.96 -76.81
CA ASP A 244 23.92 4.51 -75.74
C ASP A 244 24.25 3.01 -75.87
N ALA A 245 23.40 2.22 -76.54
CA ALA A 245 23.63 0.78 -76.73
C ALA A 245 24.54 0.46 -77.92
N LEU A 246 25.67 -0.18 -77.62
CA LEU A 246 26.54 -0.82 -78.60
C LEU A 246 25.81 -2.01 -79.23
N ARG A 247 25.67 -2.02 -80.55
CA ARG A 247 24.94 -3.06 -81.29
C ARG A 247 25.73 -3.53 -82.51
N VAL A 248 25.80 -4.85 -82.67
CA VAL A 248 26.41 -5.48 -83.85
C VAL A 248 25.52 -6.60 -84.36
N LEU A 249 25.21 -6.56 -85.66
CA LEU A 249 24.43 -7.58 -86.35
C LEU A 249 25.38 -8.52 -87.12
N TYR A 250 25.31 -9.82 -86.84
CA TYR A 250 26.20 -10.82 -87.44
C TYR A 250 25.51 -12.18 -87.69
N ASP A 251 26.09 -13.04 -88.54
CA ASP A 251 25.61 -14.41 -88.78
C ASP A 251 26.31 -15.46 -87.87
N ASN A 252 25.91 -16.72 -87.97
CA ASN A 252 26.52 -17.82 -87.21
C ASN A 252 27.99 -18.11 -87.58
N ASN A 253 28.49 -17.56 -88.69
CA ASN A 253 29.90 -17.66 -89.10
C ASN A 253 30.70 -16.41 -88.69
N TYR A 254 30.12 -15.55 -87.85
CA TYR A 254 30.70 -14.30 -87.37
C TYR A 254 30.92 -13.24 -88.46
N ASN A 255 30.24 -13.32 -89.61
CA ASN A 255 30.26 -12.25 -90.61
C ASN A 255 29.38 -11.09 -90.14
N VAL A 256 29.89 -9.87 -90.18
CA VAL A 256 29.21 -8.66 -89.69
C VAL A 256 28.43 -8.00 -90.82
N TYR A 257 27.15 -7.73 -90.56
CA TYR A 257 26.21 -7.12 -91.49
C TYR A 257 25.94 -5.64 -91.17
N ALA A 258 26.03 -5.25 -89.89
CA ALA A 258 25.85 -3.86 -89.47
C ALA A 258 26.40 -3.60 -88.05
N TYR A 259 26.68 -2.34 -87.74
CA TYR A 259 27.10 -1.88 -86.41
C TYR A 259 26.55 -0.48 -86.11
N SER A 260 26.23 -0.19 -84.83
CA SER A 260 25.58 1.09 -84.44
C SER A 260 26.53 2.26 -84.21
N GLN A 261 27.81 2.01 -83.92
CA GLN A 261 28.79 3.07 -83.61
C GLN A 261 30.00 2.97 -84.55
N PRO A 262 30.03 3.77 -85.65
CA PRO A 262 31.12 3.73 -86.62
C PRO A 262 32.47 4.21 -86.07
N GLU A 263 32.49 4.97 -84.98
CA GLU A 263 33.71 5.47 -84.34
C GLU A 263 34.59 4.37 -83.74
N LEU A 264 34.00 3.21 -83.40
CA LEU A 264 34.72 2.01 -82.96
C LEU A 264 35.55 1.37 -84.08
N PHE A 265 35.32 1.79 -85.32
CA PHE A 265 36.14 1.46 -86.47
C PHE A 265 37.09 2.64 -86.75
N GLN A 266 38.34 2.53 -86.30
CA GLN A 266 39.43 3.23 -86.98
C GLN A 266 39.62 2.62 -88.39
N VAL A 267 38.67 2.83 -89.29
CA VAL A 267 38.82 2.49 -90.72
C VAL A 267 39.26 3.76 -91.43
N ARG A 268 40.50 4.17 -91.12
CA ARG A 268 41.34 4.82 -92.11
C ARG A 268 41.74 3.74 -93.13
N ASP A 269 41.50 4.02 -94.40
CA ASP A 269 42.12 3.38 -95.58
C ASP A 269 41.84 1.89 -95.93
N ALA A 270 40.96 1.17 -95.23
CA ALA A 270 40.66 -0.24 -95.56
C ALA A 270 39.36 -0.50 -96.37
N LEU A 271 38.59 0.53 -96.77
CA LEU A 271 37.46 0.39 -97.73
C LEU A 271 37.92 0.12 -99.19
N ARG A 272 39.21 -0.18 -99.37
CA ARG A 272 39.82 -0.75 -100.59
C ARG A 272 40.12 -2.25 -100.49
N GLN A 273 39.91 -2.89 -99.34
CA GLN A 273 40.11 -4.33 -99.23
C GLN A 273 38.78 -5.06 -99.44
N ALA A 274 38.75 -5.90 -100.48
CA ALA A 274 37.62 -6.73 -100.87
C ALA A 274 37.37 -7.89 -99.88
N ILE A 275 37.38 -7.62 -98.57
CA ILE A 275 37.35 -8.63 -97.50
C ILE A 275 36.05 -8.46 -96.68
N PRO A 276 35.26 -9.52 -96.47
CA PRO A 276 34.11 -9.49 -95.57
C PRO A 276 34.56 -9.25 -94.12
N LEU A 277 33.91 -8.31 -93.44
CA LEU A 277 34.20 -7.98 -92.05
C LEU A 277 33.77 -9.13 -91.11
N LYS A 278 34.68 -9.67 -90.31
CA LYS A 278 34.34 -10.61 -89.23
C LYS A 278 34.21 -9.91 -87.89
N LEU A 279 33.46 -10.52 -86.98
CA LEU A 279 33.27 -10.04 -85.61
C LEU A 279 34.60 -9.91 -84.85
N THR A 280 35.57 -10.75 -85.18
CA THR A 280 36.95 -10.73 -84.63
C THR A 280 37.76 -9.52 -85.09
N ASP A 281 37.37 -8.89 -86.20
CA ASP A 281 38.08 -7.75 -86.79
C ASP A 281 37.64 -6.42 -86.17
N ILE A 282 36.58 -6.44 -85.34
CA ILE A 282 36.14 -5.29 -84.55
C ILE A 282 37.09 -5.13 -83.36
N ALA A 283 37.89 -4.06 -83.35
CA ALA A 283 38.86 -3.75 -82.29
C ALA A 283 38.18 -3.26 -81.00
N HIS A 284 37.29 -4.07 -80.42
CA HIS A 284 36.61 -3.79 -79.17
C HIS A 284 36.42 -5.09 -78.35
N PRO A 285 37.20 -5.31 -77.28
CA PRO A 285 37.20 -6.58 -76.54
C PRO A 285 35.88 -6.95 -75.88
N LEU A 286 34.98 -5.98 -75.65
CA LEU A 286 33.62 -6.25 -75.16
C LEU A 286 32.86 -7.13 -76.16
N ILE A 287 32.97 -6.92 -77.47
CA ILE A 287 32.19 -7.70 -78.46
C ILE A 287 32.81 -9.10 -78.67
N ALA A 288 34.15 -9.18 -78.73
CA ALA A 288 34.87 -10.45 -78.84
C ALA A 288 34.69 -11.35 -77.60
N SER A 289 34.59 -10.77 -76.39
CA SER A 289 34.26 -11.51 -75.17
C SER A 289 32.78 -11.87 -75.09
N THR A 290 31.86 -11.00 -75.54
CA THR A 290 30.42 -11.30 -75.55
C THR A 290 30.11 -12.53 -76.41
N ALA A 291 30.72 -12.64 -77.60
CA ALA A 291 30.50 -13.76 -78.52
C ALA A 291 31.09 -15.10 -78.05
N ASN A 292 32.09 -15.06 -77.14
CA ASN A 292 32.72 -16.26 -76.57
C ASN A 292 32.19 -16.64 -75.17
N VAL A 293 31.51 -15.73 -74.46
CA VAL A 293 31.14 -15.88 -73.03
C VAL A 293 29.61 -15.97 -72.81
N VAL A 294 28.80 -15.55 -73.79
CA VAL A 294 27.35 -15.58 -73.69
C VAL A 294 26.79 -16.66 -74.62
N GLU A 295 26.30 -17.76 -74.04
CA GLU A 295 25.47 -18.73 -74.76
C GLU A 295 24.17 -18.05 -75.23
N PHE A 296 23.65 -18.51 -76.37
CA PHE A 296 22.41 -17.98 -76.95
C PHE A 296 21.24 -18.06 -75.97
N GLY A 297 20.69 -16.90 -75.63
CA GLY A 297 19.37 -16.74 -75.02
C GLY A 297 19.23 -17.30 -73.60
N GLU A 298 19.18 -16.41 -72.61
CA GLU A 298 18.09 -16.38 -71.61
C GLU A 298 18.24 -15.17 -70.69
N GLN A 299 19.45 -14.72 -70.37
CA GLN A 299 19.67 -13.61 -69.43
C GLN A 299 20.79 -12.66 -69.87
N ALA A 300 20.61 -11.36 -69.60
CA ALA A 300 21.68 -10.39 -69.74
C ALA A 300 22.78 -10.66 -68.72
N LYS A 301 24.06 -10.61 -69.12
CA LYS A 301 25.21 -10.87 -68.24
C LYS A 301 25.99 -9.59 -68.00
N GLU A 302 26.45 -9.38 -66.77
CA GLU A 302 27.38 -8.31 -66.45
C GLU A 302 28.82 -8.76 -66.74
N ILE A 303 29.57 -7.96 -67.48
CA ILE A 303 30.98 -8.15 -67.79
C ILE A 303 31.75 -6.89 -67.41
N THR A 304 32.97 -7.04 -66.92
CA THR A 304 33.83 -5.90 -66.55
C THR A 304 34.92 -5.74 -67.60
N TYR A 305 35.07 -4.53 -68.15
CA TYR A 305 36.08 -4.22 -69.15
C TYR A 305 36.75 -2.87 -68.84
N LYS A 306 38.09 -2.83 -68.81
CA LYS A 306 38.89 -1.63 -68.47
C LYS A 306 38.45 -0.91 -67.19
N GLY A 307 37.94 -1.66 -66.20
CA GLY A 307 37.46 -1.11 -64.93
C GLY A 307 36.01 -0.59 -64.96
N GLU A 308 35.34 -0.60 -66.12
CA GLU A 308 33.93 -0.26 -66.26
C GLU A 308 33.07 -1.52 -66.29
N LYS A 309 31.88 -1.46 -65.69
CA LYS A 309 30.90 -2.55 -65.68
C LYS A 309 29.92 -2.38 -66.85
N TRP A 310 29.76 -3.41 -67.65
CA TRP A 310 28.90 -3.45 -68.83
C TRP A 310 27.90 -4.58 -68.70
N VAL A 311 26.68 -4.39 -69.17
CA VAL A 311 25.67 -5.44 -69.29
C VAL A 311 25.53 -5.79 -70.76
N VAL A 312 25.64 -7.08 -71.07
CA VAL A 312 25.60 -7.60 -72.44
C VAL A 312 24.50 -8.64 -72.63
N LYS A 313 23.87 -8.64 -73.81
CA LYS A 313 22.90 -9.65 -74.22
C LYS A 313 23.05 -9.91 -75.71
N ILE A 314 22.96 -11.17 -76.12
CA ILE A 314 22.82 -11.57 -77.52
C ILE A 314 21.37 -11.96 -77.73
N ASP A 315 20.67 -11.27 -78.61
CA ASP A 315 19.33 -11.68 -79.06
C ASP A 315 19.38 -12.23 -80.48
N ARG A 316 18.53 -13.21 -80.76
CA ARG A 316 18.41 -13.84 -82.08
C ARG A 316 17.29 -13.14 -82.85
N LEU A 317 17.68 -12.30 -83.78
CA LEU A 317 16.75 -11.68 -84.71
C LEU A 317 16.39 -12.69 -85.80
N LYS A 318 15.13 -13.14 -85.78
CA LYS A 318 14.51 -13.72 -86.97
C LYS A 318 14.43 -12.63 -88.02
N GLY A 319 15.27 -12.71 -89.05
CA GLY A 319 15.12 -11.92 -90.25
C GLY A 319 13.80 -12.25 -90.94
N THR A 320 13.45 -11.44 -91.94
CA THR A 320 12.30 -11.70 -92.80
C THR A 320 12.48 -13.05 -93.51
N ARG A 321 11.63 -14.03 -93.18
CA ARG A 321 11.51 -15.36 -93.83
C ARG A 321 12.71 -16.31 -93.65
N ASP A 322 12.90 -16.76 -92.41
CA ASP A 322 13.75 -17.89 -91.95
C ASP A 322 15.27 -17.69 -91.85
N GLN A 323 15.83 -16.54 -92.24
CA GLN A 323 17.24 -16.25 -91.98
C GLN A 323 17.45 -15.71 -90.57
N LEU A 324 18.30 -16.37 -89.78
CA LEU A 324 18.59 -15.97 -88.40
C LEU A 324 19.85 -15.10 -88.35
N PHE A 325 19.72 -13.90 -87.79
CA PHE A 325 20.84 -13.02 -87.46
C PHE A 325 20.97 -12.91 -85.94
N ASN A 326 22.19 -12.67 -85.49
CA ASN A 326 22.51 -12.47 -84.09
C ASN A 326 22.75 -10.97 -83.87
N LEU A 327 22.08 -10.41 -82.87
CA LEU A 327 22.24 -9.03 -82.43
C LEU A 327 22.95 -9.03 -81.07
N ALA A 328 24.24 -8.72 -81.08
CA ALA A 328 24.98 -8.47 -79.83
C ALA A 328 24.71 -7.05 -79.36
N MET A 329 24.31 -6.89 -78.10
CA MET A 329 24.00 -5.62 -77.45
C MET A 329 24.84 -5.44 -76.18
N ALA A 330 25.36 -4.23 -75.94
CA ALA A 330 26.07 -3.88 -74.72
C ALA A 330 25.75 -2.45 -74.24
N VAL A 331 25.49 -2.28 -72.93
CA VAL A 331 25.17 -1.00 -72.27
C VAL A 331 26.00 -0.86 -70.98
N LYS A 332 26.43 0.36 -70.59
CA LYS A 332 27.17 0.58 -69.33
C LYS A 332 26.25 0.42 -68.10
N SER A 333 26.72 -0.30 -67.08
CA SER A 333 25.99 -0.55 -65.82
C SER A 333 25.65 0.74 -65.07
N ASP A 334 26.58 1.70 -65.07
CA ASP A 334 26.46 2.98 -64.34
C ASP A 334 25.31 3.85 -64.88
N GLN A 335 25.00 3.74 -66.18
CA GLN A 335 23.86 4.41 -66.81
C GLN A 335 22.54 3.72 -66.46
N LEU A 336 22.52 2.39 -66.32
CA LEU A 336 21.36 1.62 -65.88
C LEU A 336 21.02 1.85 -64.40
N LEU A 337 22.02 2.17 -63.58
CA LEU A 337 21.91 2.31 -62.13
C LEU A 337 21.58 3.73 -61.64
N LYS A 338 21.61 4.74 -62.51
CA LYS A 338 21.54 6.15 -62.09
C LYS A 338 20.25 6.49 -61.34
N ASP A 339 19.12 5.91 -61.76
CA ASP A 339 17.82 6.09 -61.12
C ASP A 339 17.62 5.16 -59.91
N ALA A 340 18.10 3.91 -60.01
CA ALA A 340 17.99 2.93 -58.93
C ALA A 340 18.79 3.35 -57.68
N ASN A 341 19.99 3.91 -57.87
CA ASN A 341 20.85 4.34 -56.78
C ASN A 341 20.30 5.60 -56.07
N ALA A 342 19.64 6.49 -56.83
CA ALA A 342 18.94 7.64 -56.25
C ALA A 342 17.73 7.23 -55.39
N VAL A 343 16.98 6.20 -55.81
CA VAL A 343 15.88 5.63 -55.01
C VAL A 343 16.39 4.90 -53.77
N ALA A 344 17.47 4.12 -53.89
CA ALA A 344 18.09 3.42 -52.77
C ALA A 344 18.60 4.39 -51.69
N GLN A 345 19.32 5.44 -52.07
CA GLN A 345 19.81 6.46 -51.13
C GLN A 345 18.67 7.22 -50.45
N ARG A 346 17.61 7.59 -51.18
CA ARG A 346 16.43 8.23 -50.60
C ARG A 346 15.67 7.31 -49.64
N SER A 347 15.56 6.02 -49.95
CA SER A 347 14.87 5.06 -49.08
C SER A 347 15.64 4.75 -47.80
N ILE A 348 16.97 4.62 -47.88
CA ILE A 348 17.83 4.43 -46.70
C ILE A 348 17.80 5.69 -45.81
N ALA A 349 17.95 6.88 -46.39
CA ALA A 349 17.86 8.14 -45.65
C ALA A 349 16.47 8.34 -45.02
N GLY A 350 15.40 8.03 -45.75
CA GLY A 350 14.02 8.07 -45.23
C GLY A 350 13.78 7.09 -44.09
N SER A 351 14.32 5.86 -44.18
CA SER A 351 14.20 4.85 -43.12
C SER A 351 14.99 5.23 -41.86
N PHE A 352 16.17 5.83 -42.01
CA PHE A 352 16.96 6.33 -40.88
C PHE A 352 16.29 7.52 -40.18
N PHE A 353 15.72 8.45 -40.96
CA PHE A 353 14.96 9.57 -40.42
C PHE A 353 13.67 9.12 -39.69
N ALA A 354 12.96 8.13 -40.24
CA ALA A 354 11.79 7.53 -39.59
C ALA A 354 12.19 6.84 -38.26
N LEU A 355 13.30 6.10 -38.23
CA LEU A 355 13.81 5.48 -37.01
C LEU A 355 14.15 6.52 -35.93
N LEU A 356 14.80 7.63 -36.32
CA LEU A 356 15.21 8.70 -35.40
C LEU A 356 14.02 9.47 -34.82
N LEU A 357 12.90 9.58 -35.55
CA LEU A 357 11.63 10.14 -35.06
C LEU A 357 10.83 9.18 -34.17
N VAL A 358 10.83 7.90 -34.50
CA VAL A 358 10.04 6.89 -33.78
C VAL A 358 10.65 6.54 -32.42
N LEU A 359 11.98 6.58 -32.26
CA LEU A 359 12.65 6.29 -30.98
C LEU A 359 12.22 7.22 -29.81
N PRO A 360 12.23 8.56 -29.95
CA PRO A 360 11.68 9.48 -28.94
C PRO A 360 10.19 9.26 -28.67
N CYS A 361 9.39 8.99 -29.73
CA CYS A 361 7.97 8.67 -29.60
C CYS A 361 7.74 7.39 -28.79
N ILE A 362 8.49 6.32 -29.03
CA ILE A 362 8.41 5.07 -28.26
C ILE A 362 8.76 5.32 -26.80
N TYR A 363 9.81 6.09 -26.54
CA TYR A 363 10.22 6.41 -25.17
C TYR A 363 9.13 7.21 -24.43
N TYR A 364 8.59 8.24 -25.07
CA TYR A 364 7.53 9.07 -24.49
C TYR A 364 6.24 8.28 -24.26
N MET A 365 5.82 7.47 -25.23
CA MET A 365 4.63 6.61 -25.12
C MET A 365 4.81 5.50 -24.08
N SER A 366 6.02 4.94 -23.95
CA SER A 366 6.35 3.97 -22.89
C SER A 366 6.28 4.62 -21.50
N GLN A 367 6.73 5.86 -21.35
CA GLN A 367 6.59 6.60 -20.10
C GLN A 367 5.12 6.94 -19.79
N TRP A 368 4.36 7.39 -20.79
CA TRP A 368 2.95 7.75 -20.64
C TRP A 368 2.10 6.56 -20.14
N LEU A 369 2.38 5.35 -20.60
CA LEU A 369 1.70 4.12 -20.13
C LEU A 369 2.24 3.62 -18.78
N ALA A 370 3.55 3.75 -18.52
CA ALA A 370 4.16 3.18 -17.32
C ALA A 370 4.03 4.06 -16.06
N LYS A 371 3.97 5.39 -16.20
CA LYS A 371 3.88 6.33 -15.06
C LYS A 371 2.62 6.08 -14.21
N PRO A 372 1.40 5.94 -14.79
CA PRO A 372 0.19 5.65 -14.03
C PRO A 372 0.25 4.29 -13.30
N ILE A 373 0.79 3.26 -13.94
CA ILE A 373 0.96 1.92 -13.33
C ILE A 373 1.93 1.98 -12.15
N ARG A 374 3.02 2.73 -12.29
CA ARG A 374 4.01 2.91 -11.22
C ARG A 374 3.41 3.66 -10.03
N GLN A 375 2.69 4.75 -10.29
CA GLN A 375 1.97 5.49 -9.25
C GLN A 375 0.95 4.60 -8.51
N ALA A 376 0.18 3.80 -9.25
CA ALA A 376 -0.76 2.86 -8.62
C ALA A 376 -0.04 1.77 -7.80
N SER A 377 1.11 1.27 -8.28
CA SER A 377 1.95 0.33 -7.53
C SER A 377 2.57 0.95 -6.29
N ASP A 378 3.05 2.20 -6.36
CA ASP A 378 3.61 2.93 -5.22
C ASP A 378 2.52 3.21 -4.18
N LYS A 379 1.30 3.54 -4.63
CA LYS A 379 0.12 3.70 -3.77
C LYS A 379 -0.26 2.40 -3.07
N ALA A 380 -0.33 1.28 -3.80
CA ALA A 380 -0.53 -0.04 -3.20
C ALA A 380 0.55 -0.37 -2.15
N LYS A 381 1.81 0.02 -2.42
CA LYS A 381 2.91 -0.14 -1.47
C LYS A 381 2.76 0.77 -0.25
N SER A 382 2.29 2.00 -0.40
CA SER A 382 1.99 2.90 0.72
C SER A 382 0.86 2.34 1.60
N ILE A 383 -0.21 1.80 1.00
CA ILE A 383 -1.28 1.10 1.71
C ILE A 383 -0.72 -0.10 2.49
N GLN A 384 0.14 -0.93 1.87
CA GLN A 384 0.80 -2.06 2.53
C GLN A 384 1.61 -1.64 3.77
N HIS A 385 2.17 -0.42 3.77
CA HIS A 385 2.95 0.12 4.89
C HIS A 385 2.12 1.07 5.79
N PHE A 386 0.79 1.05 5.70
CA PHE A 386 -0.13 1.86 6.50
C PHE A 386 0.11 3.40 6.40
N LYS A 387 0.55 3.89 5.24
CA LYS A 387 0.78 5.32 4.99
C LYS A 387 -0.33 5.90 4.10
N PHE A 388 -1.29 6.60 4.70
CA PHE A 388 -2.52 7.03 4.02
C PHE A 388 -2.61 8.53 3.68
N ASN A 389 -1.59 9.34 3.99
CA ASN A 389 -1.63 10.81 3.84
C ASN A 389 -1.27 11.36 2.44
N GLU A 390 -0.95 10.52 1.46
CA GLU A 390 -0.53 10.98 0.11
C GLU A 390 -1.73 11.05 -0.85
N THR A 391 -2.19 12.27 -1.17
CA THR A 391 -3.47 12.57 -1.86
C THR A 391 -3.29 13.29 -3.22
N THR A 392 -2.28 12.97 -4.02
CA THR A 392 -2.20 13.51 -5.39
C THR A 392 -2.72 12.50 -6.41
N GLN A 393 -3.93 12.77 -6.91
CA GLN A 393 -4.56 12.04 -8.01
C GLN A 393 -4.17 12.73 -9.34
N GLU A 394 -3.22 12.16 -10.09
CA GLU A 394 -2.99 12.57 -11.49
C GLU A 394 -4.02 11.83 -12.39
N GLN A 395 -4.71 12.57 -13.26
CA GLN A 395 -5.71 11.99 -14.16
C GLN A 395 -5.04 11.10 -15.21
N THR A 396 -5.39 9.80 -15.22
CA THR A 396 -5.04 8.87 -16.31
C THR A 396 -6.20 8.77 -17.30
N GLN A 397 -5.87 8.72 -18.60
CA GLN A 397 -6.85 8.52 -19.67
C GLN A 397 -7.07 7.03 -20.01
N VAL A 398 -6.33 6.12 -19.38
CA VAL A 398 -6.51 4.67 -19.55
C VAL A 398 -7.57 4.18 -18.58
N SER A 399 -8.70 3.69 -19.10
CA SER A 399 -9.87 3.25 -18.32
C SER A 399 -9.53 2.24 -17.23
N GLU A 400 -8.74 1.22 -17.55
CA GLU A 400 -8.40 0.11 -16.66
C GLU A 400 -7.53 0.58 -15.50
N ILE A 401 -6.60 1.50 -15.76
CA ILE A 401 -5.72 2.09 -14.73
C ILE A 401 -6.51 3.09 -13.88
N LYS A 402 -7.45 3.82 -14.48
CA LYS A 402 -8.35 4.73 -13.76
C LYS A 402 -9.17 3.95 -12.73
N VAL A 403 -9.85 2.90 -13.16
CA VAL A 403 -10.65 2.02 -12.29
C VAL A 403 -9.79 1.43 -11.18
N MET A 404 -8.61 0.88 -11.50
CA MET A 404 -7.71 0.32 -10.48
C MET A 404 -7.25 1.37 -9.46
N SER A 405 -6.90 2.58 -9.92
CA SER A 405 -6.49 3.67 -9.04
C SER A 405 -7.65 4.18 -8.17
N GLU A 406 -8.87 4.24 -8.70
CA GLU A 406 -10.09 4.58 -7.96
C GLU A 406 -10.37 3.53 -6.88
N SER A 407 -10.33 2.23 -7.22
CA SER A 407 -10.50 1.13 -6.26
C SER A 407 -9.44 1.13 -5.16
N LEU A 408 -8.16 1.36 -5.49
CA LEU A 408 -7.09 1.48 -4.49
C LEU A 408 -7.29 2.71 -3.58
N SER A 409 -7.82 3.81 -4.13
CA SER A 409 -8.12 5.01 -3.35
C SER A 409 -9.29 4.78 -2.39
N ALA A 410 -10.36 4.14 -2.87
CA ALA A 410 -11.50 3.76 -2.05
C ALA A 410 -11.05 2.84 -0.91
N MET A 411 -10.27 1.79 -1.21
CA MET A 411 -9.72 0.87 -0.21
C MET A 411 -8.84 1.59 0.82
N GLN A 412 -7.94 2.48 0.38
CA GLN A 412 -7.12 3.31 1.27
C GLN A 412 -7.98 4.13 2.24
N LEU A 413 -9.02 4.79 1.73
CA LEU A 413 -9.91 5.62 2.54
C LEU A 413 -10.68 4.77 3.55
N THR A 414 -11.20 3.62 3.14
CA THR A 414 -11.91 2.67 4.03
C THR A 414 -11.00 2.16 5.14
N ILE A 415 -9.78 1.74 4.82
CA ILE A 415 -8.80 1.28 5.82
C ILE A 415 -8.41 2.42 6.77
N GLN A 416 -8.17 3.62 6.23
CA GLN A 416 -7.82 4.79 7.04
C GLN A 416 -8.95 5.15 8.02
N ARG A 417 -10.21 5.17 7.57
CA ARG A 417 -11.39 5.41 8.42
C ARG A 417 -11.53 4.34 9.49
N PHE A 418 -11.38 3.07 9.12
CA PHE A 418 -11.43 1.97 10.07
C PHE A 418 -10.35 2.09 11.16
N LEU A 419 -9.11 2.44 10.78
CA LEU A 419 -7.98 2.63 11.70
C LEU A 419 -8.10 3.89 12.58
N SER A 420 -8.67 4.98 12.06
CA SER A 420 -8.93 6.17 12.88
C SER A 420 -10.00 5.88 13.92
N LEU A 421 -11.07 5.18 13.52
CA LEU A 421 -12.15 4.78 14.42
C LEU A 421 -11.66 3.86 15.54
N THR A 422 -10.97 2.77 15.18
CA THR A 422 -10.40 1.84 16.18
C THR A 422 -9.49 2.56 17.17
N ASN A 423 -8.64 3.49 16.71
CA ASN A 423 -7.79 4.28 17.59
C ASN A 423 -8.53 5.28 18.47
N ALA A 424 -9.59 5.91 17.96
CA ALA A 424 -10.40 6.84 18.72
C ALA A 424 -11.20 6.11 19.81
N MET A 425 -11.82 4.97 19.47
CA MET A 425 -12.54 4.11 20.41
C MET A 425 -11.62 3.50 21.48
N ALA A 426 -10.42 3.05 21.12
CA ALA A 426 -9.48 2.45 22.07
C ALA A 426 -8.92 3.45 23.11
N LYS A 427 -9.11 4.75 22.90
CA LYS A 427 -8.69 5.81 23.83
C LYS A 427 -9.83 6.34 24.69
N GLU A 428 -11.07 5.96 24.39
CA GLU A 428 -12.24 6.45 25.10
C GLU A 428 -12.57 5.48 26.24
N ASP A 429 -12.46 5.98 27.47
CA ASP A 429 -12.75 5.23 28.70
C ASP A 429 -14.21 5.39 29.16
N ASP A 430 -14.98 6.24 28.47
CA ASP A 430 -16.37 6.55 28.77
C ASP A 430 -17.29 5.82 27.78
N LEU A 431 -18.15 4.94 28.31
CA LEU A 431 -19.05 4.14 27.51
C LEU A 431 -19.95 5.01 26.63
N GLU A 432 -20.54 6.06 27.17
CA GLU A 432 -21.50 6.92 26.46
C GLU A 432 -20.81 7.68 25.31
N ARG A 433 -19.63 8.26 25.55
CA ARG A 433 -18.85 8.91 24.49
C ARG A 433 -18.40 7.95 23.41
N MET A 434 -18.07 6.72 23.78
CA MET A 434 -17.70 5.68 22.82
C MET A 434 -18.90 5.25 21.97
N LEU A 435 -20.08 5.06 22.58
CA LEU A 435 -21.33 4.79 21.86
C LEU A 435 -21.68 5.93 20.89
N ALA A 436 -21.52 7.18 21.34
CA ALA A 436 -21.72 8.36 20.51
C ALA A 436 -20.80 8.39 19.29
N LEU A 437 -19.51 8.07 19.49
CA LEU A 437 -18.52 8.02 18.42
C LEU A 437 -18.85 6.93 17.40
N VAL A 438 -19.22 5.73 17.84
CA VAL A 438 -19.63 4.62 16.97
C VAL A 438 -20.83 5.02 16.12
N CYS A 439 -21.88 5.58 16.74
CA CYS A 439 -23.08 6.01 16.03
C CYS A 439 -22.78 7.10 15.01
N LYS A 440 -22.04 8.14 15.39
CA LYS A 440 -21.72 9.26 14.49
C LYS A 440 -20.93 8.80 13.27
N GLU A 441 -19.92 7.97 13.47
CA GLU A 441 -19.08 7.45 12.39
C GLU A 441 -19.82 6.46 11.50
N THR A 442 -20.71 5.64 12.09
CA THR A 442 -21.59 4.76 11.32
C THR A 442 -22.58 5.59 10.48
N ALA A 443 -23.17 6.64 11.03
CA ALA A 443 -24.07 7.54 10.30
C ALA A 443 -23.37 8.24 9.13
N GLU A 444 -22.15 8.77 9.34
CA GLU A 444 -21.37 9.43 8.30
C GLU A 444 -20.92 8.46 7.19
N ALA A 445 -20.59 7.22 7.54
CA ALA A 445 -20.15 6.20 6.58
C ALA A 445 -21.29 5.67 5.70
N THR A 446 -22.50 5.54 6.24
CA THR A 446 -23.67 4.98 5.54
C THR A 446 -24.61 6.04 4.98
N LEU A 447 -24.34 7.33 5.26
CA LEU A 447 -25.23 8.45 4.97
C LEU A 447 -26.62 8.31 5.63
N ALA A 448 -26.71 7.57 6.74
CA ALA A 448 -27.95 7.41 7.49
C ALA A 448 -28.49 8.77 8.00
N ASN A 449 -29.81 8.88 8.03
CA ASN A 449 -30.56 10.02 8.55
C ASN A 449 -30.63 9.99 10.08
N SER A 450 -30.62 8.79 10.66
CA SER A 450 -30.56 8.61 12.12
C SER A 450 -29.79 7.35 12.52
N THR A 451 -29.24 7.37 13.73
CA THR A 451 -28.54 6.25 14.35
C THR A 451 -28.98 6.05 15.79
N TYR A 452 -29.01 4.78 16.19
CA TYR A 452 -29.54 4.35 17.47
C TYR A 452 -28.64 3.28 18.07
N ILE A 453 -28.38 3.33 19.37
CA ILE A 453 -27.90 2.18 20.13
C ILE A 453 -28.88 1.90 21.26
N TYR A 454 -29.38 0.68 21.27
CA TYR A 454 -30.22 0.13 22.33
C TYR A 454 -29.47 -1.00 23.00
N LEU A 455 -29.46 -1.05 24.32
CA LEU A 455 -28.88 -2.16 25.09
C LEU A 455 -29.98 -2.89 25.86
N ILE A 456 -29.77 -4.18 26.09
CA ILE A 456 -30.71 -4.98 26.89
C ILE A 456 -30.63 -4.54 28.36
N SER A 457 -31.80 -4.42 29.00
CA SER A 457 -31.92 -4.15 30.44
C SER A 457 -31.42 -5.33 31.28
N ASP A 458 -30.99 -5.09 32.53
CA ASP A 458 -30.43 -6.14 33.39
C ASP A 458 -31.42 -7.30 33.70
N ASP A 459 -32.73 -7.04 33.63
CA ASP A 459 -33.78 -8.06 33.79
C ASP A 459 -34.13 -8.80 32.49
N GLU A 460 -33.45 -8.47 31.38
CA GLU A 460 -33.64 -9.04 30.03
C GLU A 460 -35.09 -8.93 29.52
N THR A 461 -35.81 -7.86 29.87
CA THR A 461 -37.20 -7.65 29.41
C THR A 461 -37.36 -6.52 28.40
N LEU A 462 -36.45 -5.54 28.41
CA LEU A 462 -36.52 -4.33 27.59
C LEU A 462 -35.21 -4.11 26.81
N LEU A 463 -35.33 -3.43 25.67
CA LEU A 463 -34.24 -2.75 24.99
C LEU A 463 -34.32 -1.26 25.33
N GLU A 464 -33.34 -0.76 26.09
CA GLU A 464 -33.27 0.61 26.53
C GLU A 464 -32.42 1.46 25.57
N PRO A 465 -32.91 2.65 25.16
CA PRO A 465 -32.11 3.57 24.36
C PRO A 465 -30.91 4.08 25.16
N ARG A 466 -29.72 3.96 24.59
CA ARG A 466 -28.48 4.51 25.16
C ARG A 466 -27.90 5.66 24.36
N TYR A 467 -28.10 5.65 23.05
CA TYR A 467 -27.69 6.77 22.21
C TYR A 467 -28.62 6.94 21.02
N ILE A 468 -28.97 8.19 20.71
CA ILE A 468 -29.81 8.55 19.56
C ILE A 468 -29.23 9.80 18.91
N ASN A 469 -29.00 9.75 17.61
CA ASN A 469 -28.58 10.91 16.83
C ASN A 469 -29.39 10.99 15.53
N VAL A 470 -29.94 12.17 15.27
CA VAL A 470 -30.73 12.49 14.08
C VAL A 470 -30.04 13.62 13.34
N LYS A 471 -29.80 13.48 12.03
CA LYS A 471 -28.98 14.39 11.22
C LYS A 471 -29.36 15.88 11.32
N THR A 472 -30.64 16.19 11.47
CA THR A 472 -31.16 17.57 11.58
C THR A 472 -31.23 18.11 12.99
N GLN A 473 -31.33 17.25 14.00
CA GLN A 473 -31.49 17.64 15.41
C GLN A 473 -30.19 17.47 16.23
N GLY A 474 -29.23 16.71 15.70
CA GLY A 474 -28.04 16.28 16.42
C GLY A 474 -28.36 15.16 17.42
N GLU A 475 -27.59 15.14 18.51
CA GLU A 475 -27.77 14.21 19.62
C GLU A 475 -29.07 14.50 20.37
N VAL A 476 -29.91 13.47 20.53
CA VAL A 476 -31.21 13.55 21.19
C VAL A 476 -31.09 13.03 22.61
N ASP A 477 -31.74 13.71 23.57
CA ASP A 477 -31.80 13.27 24.96
C ASP A 477 -32.56 11.93 25.08
N VAL A 478 -31.82 10.87 25.40
CA VAL A 478 -32.33 9.50 25.50
C VAL A 478 -33.38 9.31 26.60
N SER A 479 -33.43 10.19 27.60
CA SER A 479 -34.47 10.14 28.65
C SER A 479 -35.88 10.40 28.12
N GLN A 480 -36.00 10.96 26.91
CA GLN A 480 -37.26 11.24 26.24
C GLN A 480 -37.69 10.13 25.26
N ALA A 481 -36.86 9.10 25.07
CA ALA A 481 -37.13 7.99 24.17
C ALA A 481 -37.72 6.78 24.92
N SER A 482 -38.66 6.07 24.29
CA SER A 482 -39.33 4.91 24.87
C SER A 482 -38.47 3.65 24.76
N ALA A 483 -38.35 2.87 25.84
CA ALA A 483 -37.77 1.54 25.80
C ALA A 483 -38.66 0.56 25.01
N LEU A 484 -38.03 -0.37 24.29
CA LEU A 484 -38.70 -1.34 23.42
C LEU A 484 -38.87 -2.68 24.15
N PRO A 485 -40.11 -3.17 24.37
CA PRO A 485 -40.34 -4.47 25.02
C PRO A 485 -39.93 -5.62 24.11
N LEU A 486 -39.13 -6.56 24.62
CA LEU A 486 -38.67 -7.73 23.85
C LEU A 486 -39.81 -8.67 23.43
N ASN A 487 -40.90 -8.67 24.19
CA ASN A 487 -42.10 -9.50 23.96
C ASN A 487 -43.24 -8.73 23.26
N ASP A 488 -42.96 -7.63 22.57
CA ASP A 488 -44.02 -6.89 21.86
C ASP A 488 -44.69 -7.77 20.78
N PRO A 489 -46.02 -7.97 20.83
CA PRO A 489 -46.73 -8.81 19.87
C PRO A 489 -46.60 -8.37 18.40
N ARG A 490 -46.22 -7.11 18.15
CA ARG A 490 -46.05 -6.56 16.80
C ARG A 490 -44.71 -6.92 16.15
N LEU A 491 -43.72 -7.33 16.95
CA LEU A 491 -42.35 -7.57 16.50
C LEU A 491 -41.92 -9.02 16.71
N VAL A 492 -42.87 -9.97 16.77
CA VAL A 492 -42.57 -11.37 17.14
C VAL A 492 -41.63 -12.04 16.14
N GLU A 493 -41.81 -11.80 14.84
CA GLU A 493 -40.98 -12.38 13.79
C GLU A 493 -39.59 -11.74 13.79
N GLU A 494 -39.54 -10.41 13.84
CA GLU A 494 -38.36 -9.57 13.96
C GLU A 494 -37.52 -9.95 15.18
N SER A 495 -38.14 -10.04 16.36
CA SER A 495 -37.49 -10.45 17.60
C SER A 495 -36.94 -11.87 17.50
N TYR A 496 -37.65 -12.81 16.87
CA TYR A 496 -37.11 -14.15 16.63
C TYR A 496 -35.87 -14.10 15.71
N GLN A 497 -35.90 -13.32 14.63
CA GLN A 497 -34.75 -13.16 13.75
C GLN A 497 -33.55 -12.49 14.46
N PHE A 498 -33.83 -11.45 15.24
CA PHE A 498 -32.82 -10.64 15.91
C PHE A 498 -32.15 -11.39 17.07
N PHE A 499 -32.93 -12.00 17.97
CA PHE A 499 -32.41 -12.63 19.18
C PHE A 499 -32.01 -14.10 18.97
N GLN A 500 -32.84 -14.88 18.26
CA GLN A 500 -32.58 -16.33 18.07
C GLN A 500 -31.69 -16.59 16.87
N MET A 501 -32.01 -15.98 15.71
CA MET A 501 -31.22 -16.17 14.48
C MET A 501 -30.00 -15.24 14.37
N LYS A 502 -29.94 -14.19 15.20
CA LYS A 502 -28.83 -13.23 15.29
C LYS A 502 -28.54 -12.56 13.94
N GLN A 503 -29.60 -12.29 13.19
CA GLN A 503 -29.55 -11.63 11.89
C GLN A 503 -29.95 -10.17 12.01
N PRO A 504 -29.41 -9.28 11.16
CA PRO A 504 -29.96 -7.95 10.99
C PRO A 504 -31.43 -8.02 10.61
N VAL A 505 -32.23 -7.13 11.19
CA VAL A 505 -33.66 -7.04 10.90
C VAL A 505 -33.96 -5.69 10.29
N TYR A 506 -34.60 -5.73 9.14
CA TYR A 506 -35.14 -4.56 8.48
C TYR A 506 -36.59 -4.41 8.89
N VAL A 507 -36.93 -3.27 9.49
CA VAL A 507 -38.30 -3.00 9.92
C VAL A 507 -38.84 -1.78 9.17
N PRO A 508 -39.94 -1.95 8.41
CA PRO A 508 -40.63 -0.83 7.79
C PRO A 508 -41.09 0.19 8.83
N SER A 509 -41.13 1.46 8.45
CA SER A 509 -41.33 2.57 9.37
C SER A 509 -42.61 2.49 10.21
N GLU A 510 -43.65 1.76 9.76
CA GLU A 510 -44.98 1.72 10.40
C GLU A 510 -45.02 0.90 11.71
N ASP A 511 -44.13 -0.09 11.88
CA ASP A 511 -44.21 -1.03 13.02
C ASP A 511 -43.38 -0.61 14.25
N VAL A 512 -42.35 0.25 14.07
CA VAL A 512 -41.44 0.72 15.15
C VAL A 512 -41.76 2.14 15.64
N LEU A 513 -42.74 2.82 15.02
CA LEU A 513 -43.17 4.20 15.26
C LEU A 513 -43.18 4.71 16.72
N PRO A 514 -43.59 3.92 17.74
CA PRO A 514 -43.66 4.41 19.12
C PRO A 514 -42.32 4.49 19.86
N TYR A 515 -41.26 3.86 19.34
CA TYR A 515 -40.05 3.55 20.12
C TYR A 515 -38.77 4.23 19.62
N ILE A 516 -38.79 4.86 18.44
CA ILE A 516 -37.62 5.47 17.81
C ILE A 516 -37.88 6.90 17.34
N THR A 517 -36.87 7.78 17.43
CA THR A 517 -36.94 9.18 16.98
C THR A 517 -36.37 9.32 15.56
N ARG A 518 -37.20 9.74 14.58
CA ARG A 518 -36.85 9.76 13.14
C ARG A 518 -36.63 11.15 12.54
N GLU A 519 -35.95 11.24 11.39
CA GLU A 519 -35.80 12.48 10.63
C GLU A 519 -37.03 12.78 9.76
N LYS A 520 -37.56 11.78 9.03
CA LYS A 520 -38.75 11.90 8.19
C LYS A 520 -39.73 10.74 8.40
N ASP A 521 -40.99 10.98 8.04
CA ASP A 521 -42.07 10.01 8.24
C ASP A 521 -41.99 8.75 7.35
N THR A 522 -41.09 8.75 6.37
CA THR A 522 -40.89 7.68 5.38
C THR A 522 -39.55 6.96 5.55
N ASP A 523 -38.80 7.21 6.64
CA ASP A 523 -37.50 6.59 6.87
C ASP A 523 -37.67 5.14 7.38
N ASN A 524 -37.03 4.18 6.70
CA ASN A 524 -36.95 2.78 7.11
C ASN A 524 -35.79 2.55 8.07
N VAL A 525 -35.83 1.48 8.88
CA VAL A 525 -34.81 1.21 9.89
C VAL A 525 -34.22 -0.18 9.77
N LEU A 526 -32.89 -0.25 9.79
CA LEU A 526 -32.13 -1.48 9.91
C LEU A 526 -31.56 -1.60 11.33
N PHE A 527 -31.90 -2.68 12.04
CA PHE A 527 -31.30 -3.03 13.33
C PHE A 527 -30.32 -4.18 13.17
N ILE A 528 -29.09 -3.98 13.65
CA ILE A 528 -28.03 -4.99 13.62
C ILE A 528 -27.76 -5.44 15.06
N PRO A 529 -27.77 -6.76 15.33
CA PRO A 529 -27.55 -7.26 16.68
C PRO A 529 -26.11 -6.99 17.13
N LEU A 530 -25.98 -6.43 18.34
CA LEU A 530 -24.73 -6.36 19.07
C LEU A 530 -24.56 -7.67 19.84
N ILE A 531 -23.46 -8.38 19.60
CA ILE A 531 -23.28 -9.76 20.05
C ILE A 531 -22.02 -9.86 20.92
N ASP A 532 -22.16 -10.43 22.12
CA ASP A 532 -21.04 -10.66 23.04
C ASP A 532 -20.16 -11.86 22.63
N ARG A 533 -19.08 -12.12 23.38
CA ARG A 533 -18.20 -13.27 23.13
C ARG A 533 -18.85 -14.64 23.34
N HIS A 534 -19.94 -14.69 24.09
CA HIS A 534 -20.75 -15.88 24.35
C HIS A 534 -21.83 -16.09 23.28
N LYS A 535 -21.86 -15.23 22.26
CA LYS A 535 -22.84 -15.18 21.19
C LYS A 535 -24.24 -14.76 21.66
N ASN A 536 -24.39 -14.12 22.81
CA ASN A 536 -25.67 -13.55 23.22
C ASN A 536 -25.82 -12.16 22.61
N VAL A 537 -27.05 -11.79 22.27
CA VAL A 537 -27.35 -10.42 21.87
C VAL A 537 -27.38 -9.57 23.12
N ILE A 538 -26.63 -8.47 23.14
CA ILE A 538 -26.56 -7.51 24.26
C ILE A 538 -27.26 -6.19 23.94
N GLY A 539 -27.68 -6.02 22.69
CA GLY A 539 -28.30 -4.80 22.20
C GLY A 539 -28.43 -4.78 20.68
N GLY A 540 -28.75 -3.61 20.15
CA GLY A 540 -28.88 -3.36 18.71
C GLY A 540 -28.35 -2.00 18.29
N LEU A 541 -27.63 -1.99 17.17
CA LEU A 541 -27.28 -0.78 16.43
C LEU A 541 -28.32 -0.56 15.33
N GLY A 542 -29.11 0.51 15.46
CA GLY A 542 -30.14 0.90 14.51
C GLY A 542 -29.65 2.01 13.56
N LEU A 543 -30.06 1.93 12.30
CA LEU A 543 -29.78 2.92 11.24
C LEU A 543 -31.08 3.28 10.52
N GLY A 544 -31.44 4.56 10.52
CA GLY A 544 -32.58 5.10 9.77
C GLY A 544 -32.15 5.72 8.44
N PHE A 545 -32.87 5.42 7.36
CA PHE A 545 -32.58 5.93 6.02
C PHE A 545 -33.84 6.05 5.15
N ASP A 546 -33.81 6.93 4.15
CA ASP A 546 -34.90 7.05 3.18
C ASP A 546 -34.79 5.99 2.06
N SER A 547 -35.88 5.80 1.30
CA SER A 547 -35.93 4.83 0.20
C SER A 547 -34.93 5.11 -0.93
N ALA A 548 -34.36 6.33 -1.01
CA ALA A 548 -33.36 6.67 -2.01
C ALA A 548 -31.96 6.15 -1.64
N ASN A 549 -31.68 6.02 -0.34
CA ASN A 549 -30.39 5.55 0.19
C ASN A 549 -30.42 4.08 0.66
N GLU A 550 -31.57 3.41 0.58
CA GLU A 550 -31.78 2.01 0.99
C GLU A 550 -30.77 1.03 0.38
N HIS A 551 -30.52 1.12 -0.93
CA HIS A 551 -29.53 0.28 -1.62
C HIS A 551 -28.10 0.50 -1.11
N LEU A 552 -27.77 1.73 -0.72
CA LEU A 552 -26.43 2.09 -0.26
C LEU A 552 -26.13 1.50 1.13
N VAL A 553 -27.15 1.38 1.98
CA VAL A 553 -27.03 0.80 3.33
C VAL A 553 -27.09 -0.73 3.28
N LEU A 554 -28.02 -1.29 2.49
CA LEU A 554 -28.29 -2.73 2.46
C LEU A 554 -27.35 -3.53 1.55
N GLU A 555 -26.94 -3.00 0.39
CA GLU A 555 -26.10 -3.75 -0.55
C GLU A 555 -24.63 -3.33 -0.49
N ASP A 556 -24.33 -2.03 -0.41
CA ASP A 556 -22.95 -1.54 -0.55
C ASP A 556 -22.15 -1.55 0.77
N ASN A 557 -22.80 -1.49 1.93
CA ASN A 557 -22.13 -1.27 3.22
C ASN A 557 -22.46 -2.28 4.34
N LEU A 558 -23.33 -3.28 4.10
CA LEU A 558 -23.78 -4.19 5.16
C LEU A 558 -22.65 -4.91 5.91
N GLU A 559 -21.65 -5.45 5.18
CA GLU A 559 -20.48 -6.12 5.80
C GLU A 559 -19.65 -5.16 6.67
N TYR A 560 -19.50 -3.91 6.20
CA TYR A 560 -18.80 -2.87 6.96
C TYR A 560 -19.54 -2.54 8.26
N ILE A 561 -20.86 -2.36 8.19
CA ILE A 561 -21.67 -2.03 9.37
C ILE A 561 -21.70 -3.20 10.36
N GLN A 562 -21.83 -4.44 9.91
CA GLN A 562 -21.73 -5.63 10.77
C GLN A 562 -20.37 -5.71 11.46
N THR A 563 -19.28 -5.35 10.76
CA THR A 563 -17.94 -5.28 11.34
C THR A 563 -17.84 -4.20 12.42
N LEU A 564 -18.44 -3.03 12.19
CA LEU A 564 -18.51 -1.96 13.19
C LEU A 564 -19.34 -2.36 14.41
N ALA A 565 -20.51 -2.98 14.20
CA ALA A 565 -21.38 -3.49 15.25
C ALA A 565 -20.66 -4.55 16.10
N ALA A 566 -19.91 -5.46 15.48
CA ALA A 566 -19.10 -6.44 16.20
C ALA A 566 -18.02 -5.77 17.06
N TYR A 567 -17.32 -4.76 16.53
CA TYR A 567 -16.31 -4.02 17.28
C TYR A 567 -16.90 -3.21 18.44
N ALA A 568 -18.05 -2.56 18.20
CA ALA A 568 -18.82 -1.88 19.23
C ALA A 568 -19.23 -2.86 20.33
N SER A 569 -19.72 -4.05 19.97
CA SER A 569 -20.14 -5.09 20.93
C SER A 569 -19.00 -5.48 21.88
N VAL A 570 -17.81 -5.77 21.35
CA VAL A 570 -16.63 -6.13 22.15
C VAL A 570 -16.22 -4.98 23.08
N THR A 571 -16.31 -3.75 22.59
CA THR A 571 -15.93 -2.55 23.36
C THR A 571 -16.92 -2.29 24.49
N ILE A 572 -18.23 -2.36 24.21
CA ILE A 572 -19.31 -2.24 25.18
C ILE A 572 -19.16 -3.31 26.27
N GLU A 573 -18.97 -4.58 25.87
CA GLU A 573 -18.76 -5.68 26.80
C GLU A 573 -17.55 -5.43 27.71
N THR A 574 -16.43 -4.97 27.14
CA THR A 574 -15.21 -4.70 27.91
C THR A 574 -15.41 -3.57 28.93
N GLN A 575 -16.02 -2.45 28.52
CA GLN A 575 -16.28 -1.32 29.41
C GLN A 575 -17.29 -1.68 30.51
N THR A 576 -18.37 -2.38 30.16
CA THR A 576 -19.36 -2.87 31.13
C THR A 576 -18.73 -3.87 32.10
N MET A 577 -17.87 -4.77 31.63
CA MET A 577 -17.15 -5.72 32.50
C MET A 577 -16.21 -4.99 33.48
N LEU A 578 -15.47 -3.97 33.02
CA LEU A 578 -14.62 -3.15 33.88
C LEU A 578 -15.43 -2.38 34.92
N ALA A 579 -16.59 -1.83 34.54
CA ALA A 579 -17.49 -1.15 35.46
C ALA A 579 -18.02 -2.11 36.54
N LYS A 580 -18.52 -3.29 36.15
CA LYS A 580 -19.00 -4.33 37.08
C LYS A 580 -17.89 -4.83 38.02
N GLN A 581 -16.64 -4.94 37.53
CA GLN A 581 -15.50 -5.28 38.38
C GLN A 581 -15.18 -4.19 39.41
N ARG A 582 -15.25 -2.91 39.04
CA ARG A 582 -15.07 -1.78 39.97
C ARG A 582 -16.18 -1.77 41.03
N GLU A 583 -17.43 -1.95 40.63
CA GLU A 583 -18.58 -2.01 41.55
C GLU A 583 -18.48 -3.19 42.53
N LEU A 584 -18.06 -4.37 42.05
CA LEU A 584 -17.81 -5.53 42.91
C LEU A 584 -16.67 -5.27 43.91
N LEU A 585 -15.59 -4.64 43.47
CA LEU A 585 -14.47 -4.28 44.35
C LEU A 585 -14.93 -3.29 45.42
N ASP A 586 -15.69 -2.26 45.04
CA ASP A 586 -16.22 -1.26 45.96
C ASP A 586 -17.16 -1.90 46.98
N SER A 587 -18.08 -2.75 46.53
CA SER A 587 -18.97 -3.53 47.40
C SER A 587 -18.18 -4.41 48.38
N PHE A 588 -17.11 -5.05 47.93
CA PHE A 588 -16.25 -5.87 48.80
C PHE A 588 -15.52 -5.01 49.85
N ILE A 589 -15.05 -3.82 49.47
CA ILE A 589 -14.42 -2.86 50.39
C ILE A 589 -15.42 -2.42 51.46
N GLN A 590 -16.64 -2.06 51.07
CA GLN A 590 -17.69 -1.65 51.99
C GLN A 590 -18.07 -2.79 52.96
N VAL A 591 -18.26 -4.02 52.47
CA VAL A 591 -18.56 -5.20 53.31
C VAL A 591 -17.41 -5.49 54.28
N MET A 592 -16.16 -5.37 53.85
CA MET A 592 -15.01 -5.56 54.73
C MET A 592 -14.98 -4.49 55.84
N ALA A 593 -15.19 -3.22 55.48
CA ALA A 593 -15.27 -2.13 56.44
C ALA A 593 -16.42 -2.34 57.45
N GLU A 594 -17.60 -2.74 56.99
CA GLU A 594 -18.75 -3.08 57.84
C GLU A 594 -18.46 -4.26 58.77
N ALA A 595 -17.79 -5.30 58.28
CA ALA A 595 -17.40 -6.44 59.11
C ALA A 595 -16.38 -6.05 60.20
N ILE A 596 -15.48 -5.12 59.91
CA ILE A 596 -14.54 -4.55 60.88
C ILE A 596 -15.30 -3.73 61.93
N ASP A 597 -16.23 -2.89 61.49
CA ASP A 597 -17.10 -2.09 62.35
C ASP A 597 -18.00 -2.95 63.26
N THR A 598 -18.44 -4.12 62.79
CA THR A 598 -19.29 -5.05 63.56
C THR A 598 -18.49 -5.82 64.62
N LYS A 599 -17.18 -6.02 64.42
CA LYS A 599 -16.33 -6.81 65.33
C LYS A 599 -16.22 -6.21 66.73
N SER A 600 -16.37 -4.90 66.85
CA SER A 600 -16.45 -4.19 68.12
C SER A 600 -17.77 -3.42 68.13
N PRO A 601 -18.69 -3.64 69.09
CA PRO A 601 -19.96 -2.91 69.15
C PRO A 601 -19.80 -1.39 69.36
N TYR A 602 -18.57 -0.89 69.38
CA TYR A 602 -18.16 0.49 69.66
C TYR A 602 -17.63 1.22 68.43
N THR A 603 -17.49 0.53 67.29
CA THR A 603 -17.12 1.16 66.01
C THR A 603 -18.34 1.67 65.23
N GLY A 604 -19.57 1.17 65.42
CA GLY A 604 -20.76 1.74 64.75
C GLY A 604 -20.60 1.87 63.24
N ASN A 605 -21.26 2.82 62.56
CA ASN A 605 -21.00 3.10 61.14
C ASN A 605 -19.76 4.01 60.94
N HIS A 606 -18.75 3.93 61.80
CA HIS A 606 -17.56 4.80 61.78
C HIS A 606 -16.77 4.68 60.47
N CYS A 607 -16.43 3.45 60.05
CA CYS A 607 -15.70 3.25 58.80
C CYS A 607 -16.53 3.66 57.57
N GLN A 608 -17.84 3.83 57.70
CA GLN A 608 -18.73 4.35 56.66
C GLN A 608 -18.83 5.89 56.66
N ARG A 609 -18.76 6.52 57.85
CA ARG A 609 -18.92 7.97 58.03
C ARG A 609 -17.63 8.77 57.85
N VAL A 610 -16.48 8.22 58.26
CA VAL A 610 -15.17 8.86 58.07
C VAL A 610 -14.87 9.13 56.59
N PRO A 611 -15.14 8.22 55.62
CA PRO A 611 -14.98 8.50 54.19
C PRO A 611 -15.79 9.72 53.72
N ILE A 612 -17.06 9.82 54.12
CA ILE A 612 -17.95 10.94 53.76
C ILE A 612 -17.33 12.26 54.20
N LEU A 613 -16.94 12.34 55.48
CA LEU A 613 -16.37 13.56 56.05
C LEU A 613 -15.00 13.90 55.45
N THR A 614 -14.18 12.89 55.18
CA THR A 614 -12.88 13.03 54.50
C THR A 614 -13.06 13.60 53.10
N GLU A 615 -14.04 13.10 52.33
CA GLU A 615 -14.36 13.57 50.99
C GLU A 615 -14.88 15.01 51.02
N MET A 616 -15.79 15.35 51.94
CA MET A 616 -16.31 16.71 52.11
C MET A 616 -15.18 17.72 52.38
N LEU A 617 -14.28 17.42 53.32
CA LEU A 617 -13.17 18.30 53.66
C LEU A 617 -12.15 18.41 52.53
N THR A 618 -11.85 17.31 51.85
CA THR A 618 -10.92 17.31 50.70
C THR A 618 -11.50 18.10 49.52
N LYS A 619 -12.81 18.00 49.26
CA LYS A 619 -13.50 18.81 48.25
C LYS A 619 -13.48 20.30 48.61
N ALA A 620 -13.64 20.63 49.90
CA ALA A 620 -13.53 22.01 50.37
C ALA A 620 -12.11 22.56 50.14
N ALA A 621 -11.07 21.74 50.33
CA ALA A 621 -9.68 22.12 50.07
C ALA A 621 -9.43 22.36 48.58
N GLU A 622 -9.93 21.49 47.69
CA GLU A 622 -9.79 21.65 46.23
C GLU A 622 -10.58 22.86 45.68
N LYS A 623 -11.74 23.18 46.27
CA LYS A 623 -12.55 24.34 45.88
C LYS A 623 -12.01 25.68 46.38
N GLN A 624 -11.01 25.68 47.27
CA GLN A 624 -10.51 26.90 47.88
C GLN A 624 -9.80 27.79 46.85
N THR A 625 -10.34 29.00 46.61
CA THR A 625 -9.76 29.98 45.66
C THR A 625 -8.79 30.96 46.32
N THR A 626 -8.78 31.06 47.66
CA THR A 626 -7.87 31.92 48.44
C THR A 626 -7.38 31.18 49.69
N GLY A 627 -6.08 31.23 50.01
CA GLY A 627 -5.50 30.56 51.17
C GLY A 627 -4.43 29.52 50.82
N PRO A 628 -4.10 28.58 51.73
CA PRO A 628 -2.98 27.65 51.57
C PRO A 628 -3.24 26.50 50.58
N PHE A 629 -4.50 26.20 50.23
CA PHE A 629 -4.85 25.07 49.35
C PHE A 629 -5.17 25.48 47.89
N THR A 630 -4.88 26.71 47.47
CA THR A 630 -5.21 27.19 46.10
C THR A 630 -4.54 26.42 44.97
N ALA A 631 -3.41 25.74 45.25
CA ALA A 631 -2.70 24.92 44.28
C ALA A 631 -3.06 23.42 44.40
N PHE A 632 -3.93 23.04 45.33
CA PHE A 632 -4.30 21.65 45.57
C PHE A 632 -5.41 21.22 44.60
N THR A 633 -5.17 20.14 43.87
CA THR A 633 -6.15 19.47 43.03
C THR A 633 -5.88 17.97 43.02
N MET A 634 -6.93 17.18 42.83
CA MET A 634 -6.86 15.74 42.74
C MET A 634 -7.39 15.26 41.39
N THR A 635 -6.62 14.37 40.76
CA THR A 635 -7.09 13.63 39.58
C THR A 635 -8.17 12.62 39.98
N LYS A 636 -8.97 12.15 39.00
CA LYS A 636 -9.98 11.10 39.21
C LYS A 636 -9.39 9.85 39.90
N ALA A 637 -8.17 9.46 39.52
CA ALA A 637 -7.47 8.33 40.14
C ALA A 637 -7.07 8.59 41.59
N GLN A 638 -6.66 9.82 41.94
CA GLN A 638 -6.34 10.16 43.33
C GLN A 638 -7.60 10.21 44.21
N TRP A 639 -8.74 10.60 43.65
CA TRP A 639 -10.03 10.52 44.34
C TRP A 639 -10.42 9.06 44.63
N GLU A 640 -10.19 8.16 43.67
CA GLU A 640 -10.36 6.71 43.86
C GLU A 640 -9.40 6.15 44.93
N GLU A 641 -8.12 6.58 44.93
CA GLU A 641 -7.17 6.25 45.99
C GLU A 641 -7.67 6.66 47.38
N LEU A 642 -8.17 7.89 47.50
CA LEU A 642 -8.69 8.42 48.76
C LEU A 642 -9.93 7.68 49.23
N HIS A 643 -10.87 7.41 48.33
CA HIS A 643 -12.09 6.66 48.63
C HIS A 643 -11.74 5.30 49.23
N ILE A 644 -10.96 4.49 48.51
CA ILE A 644 -10.54 3.15 48.98
C ILE A 644 -9.75 3.25 50.29
N ALA A 645 -8.83 4.20 50.40
CA ALA A 645 -8.02 4.38 51.60
C ALA A 645 -8.84 4.78 52.82
N ALA A 646 -9.85 5.65 52.65
CA ALA A 646 -10.72 6.09 53.74
C ALA A 646 -11.60 4.93 54.23
N TRP A 647 -12.15 4.11 53.34
CA TRP A 647 -12.94 2.94 53.73
C TRP A 647 -12.10 1.87 54.45
N LEU A 648 -10.82 1.74 54.12
CA LEU A 648 -9.92 0.72 54.68
C LEU A 648 -8.95 1.26 55.75
N HIS A 649 -9.09 2.52 56.19
CA HIS A 649 -8.15 3.16 57.11
C HIS A 649 -7.94 2.34 58.40
N ASP A 650 -9.02 1.74 58.89
CA ASP A 650 -9.05 0.96 60.11
C ASP A 650 -8.97 -0.56 59.93
N CYS A 651 -8.68 -1.06 58.72
CA CYS A 651 -8.74 -2.49 58.45
C CYS A 651 -7.82 -3.36 59.32
N GLY A 652 -6.73 -2.78 59.83
CA GLY A 652 -5.83 -3.45 60.78
C GLY A 652 -6.46 -3.76 62.14
N LYS A 653 -7.57 -3.13 62.54
CA LYS A 653 -8.31 -3.43 63.79
C LYS A 653 -8.81 -4.88 63.83
N VAL A 654 -8.90 -5.56 62.68
CA VAL A 654 -9.15 -7.01 62.62
C VAL A 654 -8.14 -7.83 63.44
N THR A 655 -6.92 -7.33 63.63
CA THR A 655 -5.86 -8.00 64.41
C THR A 655 -5.86 -7.64 65.89
N THR A 656 -6.59 -6.60 66.30
CA THR A 656 -6.62 -6.12 67.68
C THR A 656 -7.66 -6.91 68.49
N PRO A 657 -7.35 -7.39 69.72
CA PRO A 657 -8.33 -8.08 70.57
C PRO A 657 -9.46 -7.16 71.02
N GLU A 658 -10.71 -7.63 70.97
CA GLU A 658 -11.93 -6.87 71.32
C GLU A 658 -11.85 -6.28 72.74
N HIS A 659 -11.47 -7.08 73.73
CA HIS A 659 -11.31 -6.63 75.11
C HIS A 659 -10.27 -5.52 75.34
N VAL A 660 -9.39 -5.25 74.37
CA VAL A 660 -8.44 -4.12 74.41
C VAL A 660 -9.05 -2.89 73.73
N ILE A 661 -9.78 -3.07 72.63
CA ILE A 661 -10.50 -1.99 71.92
C ILE A 661 -11.58 -1.40 72.84
N ASP A 662 -12.26 -2.27 73.59
CA ASP A 662 -13.49 -1.95 74.31
C ASP A 662 -13.27 -1.68 75.80
N LYS A 663 -11.99 -1.64 76.20
CA LYS A 663 -11.57 -1.55 77.61
C LYS A 663 -12.06 -0.25 78.26
N SER A 664 -13.11 -0.38 79.07
CA SER A 664 -13.83 0.74 79.69
C SER A 664 -13.30 1.08 81.09
N SER A 665 -12.61 0.15 81.75
CA SER A 665 -11.96 0.37 83.05
C SER A 665 -10.55 -0.20 83.11
N LYS A 666 -9.71 0.26 84.04
CA LYS A 666 -8.27 -0.10 84.09
C LYS A 666 -8.02 -1.59 84.31
N LEU A 667 -8.84 -2.26 85.11
CA LEU A 667 -8.72 -3.68 85.45
C LEU A 667 -9.50 -4.61 84.52
N GLU A 668 -10.11 -4.06 83.47
CA GLU A 668 -10.89 -4.83 82.53
C GLU A 668 -10.00 -5.60 81.57
N THR A 669 -10.37 -6.86 81.41
CA THR A 669 -9.81 -7.80 80.45
C THR A 669 -11.00 -8.36 79.67
N ILE A 670 -11.15 -9.68 79.56
CA ILE A 670 -12.42 -10.29 79.08
C ILE A 670 -13.58 -9.93 80.04
N TYR A 671 -13.30 -9.68 81.32
CA TYR A 671 -14.24 -9.10 82.28
C TYR A 671 -13.52 -8.13 83.22
N ASN A 672 -14.29 -7.35 84.00
CA ASN A 672 -13.76 -6.42 84.98
C ASN A 672 -13.30 -7.12 86.26
N ARG A 673 -11.98 -7.18 86.48
CA ARG A 673 -11.38 -7.86 87.64
C ARG A 673 -11.57 -7.13 88.97
N ILE A 674 -12.24 -5.98 88.99
CA ILE A 674 -12.64 -5.30 90.23
C ILE A 674 -13.48 -6.19 91.15
N HIS A 675 -14.22 -7.16 90.59
CA HIS A 675 -15.03 -8.09 91.38
C HIS A 675 -14.17 -9.04 92.23
N GLU A 676 -13.02 -9.49 91.73
CA GLU A 676 -12.08 -10.29 92.51
C GLU A 676 -11.48 -9.49 93.66
N ILE A 677 -11.08 -8.24 93.37
CA ILE A 677 -10.54 -7.33 94.37
C ILE A 677 -11.61 -7.06 95.43
N ARG A 678 -12.85 -6.79 95.02
CA ARG A 678 -13.99 -6.60 95.94
C ARG A 678 -14.15 -7.78 96.90
N MET A 679 -14.05 -9.02 96.39
CA MET A 679 -14.11 -10.21 97.23
C MET A 679 -12.98 -10.23 98.28
N ARG A 680 -11.75 -9.83 97.93
CA ARG A 680 -10.63 -9.73 98.89
C ARG A 680 -10.88 -8.67 99.97
N PHE A 681 -11.48 -7.54 99.61
CA PHE A 681 -11.90 -6.52 100.58
C PHE A 681 -13.03 -7.01 101.51
N GLU A 682 -14.01 -7.76 101.00
CA GLU A 682 -15.04 -8.40 101.83
C GLU A 682 -14.43 -9.44 102.78
N ILE A 683 -13.42 -10.20 102.34
CA ILE A 683 -12.66 -11.11 103.21
C ILE A 683 -11.95 -10.32 104.31
N LEU A 684 -11.26 -9.21 104.02
CA LEU A 684 -10.64 -8.39 105.05
C LEU A 684 -11.64 -7.86 106.09
N LYS A 685 -12.85 -7.47 105.66
CA LYS A 685 -13.92 -7.06 106.59
C LYS A 685 -14.36 -8.20 107.50
N ARG A 686 -14.44 -9.42 106.97
CA ARG A 686 -14.77 -10.62 107.74
C ARG A 686 -13.62 -11.02 108.66
N ASP A 687 -12.38 -10.97 108.21
CA ASP A 687 -11.20 -11.29 109.02
C ASP A 687 -11.01 -10.29 110.16
N ALA A 688 -11.25 -8.99 109.91
CA ALA A 688 -11.26 -7.97 110.96
C ALA A 688 -12.30 -8.29 112.04
N GLU A 689 -13.50 -8.73 111.65
CA GLU A 689 -14.54 -9.14 112.59
C GLU A 689 -14.20 -10.43 113.35
N LEU A 690 -13.76 -11.46 112.63
CA LEU A 690 -13.35 -12.75 113.20
C LEU A 690 -12.19 -12.60 114.17
N SER A 691 -11.20 -11.74 113.87
CA SER A 691 -10.06 -11.50 114.75
C SER A 691 -10.49 -10.96 116.13
N VAL A 692 -11.47 -10.05 116.15
CA VAL A 692 -12.02 -9.50 117.39
C VAL A 692 -12.82 -10.56 118.14
N TYR A 693 -13.67 -11.34 117.47
CA TYR A 693 -14.46 -12.39 118.14
C TYR A 693 -13.61 -13.59 118.62
N HIS A 694 -12.62 -14.04 117.86
CA HIS A 694 -11.71 -15.12 118.27
C HIS A 694 -10.88 -14.77 119.50
N SER A 695 -10.65 -13.49 119.74
CA SER A 695 -9.96 -13.02 120.94
C SER A 695 -10.82 -13.08 122.22
N LYS A 696 -12.10 -13.50 122.14
CA LYS A 696 -13.07 -13.46 123.25
C LYS A 696 -13.81 -14.80 123.45
N PRO A 697 -13.88 -15.34 124.67
CA PRO A 697 -14.53 -16.63 124.95
C PRO A 697 -16.07 -16.59 124.95
N GLU A 698 -16.70 -15.41 125.13
CA GLU A 698 -18.18 -15.29 125.26
C GLU A 698 -18.87 -14.59 124.07
N PHE A 699 -18.15 -14.29 122.98
CA PHE A 699 -18.67 -13.53 121.83
C PHE A 699 -19.31 -12.16 122.16
N ALA A 700 -19.04 -11.60 123.34
CA ALA A 700 -19.53 -10.29 123.77
C ALA A 700 -18.46 -9.20 123.55
N LEU A 701 -18.80 -8.18 122.75
CA LEU A 701 -17.93 -7.03 122.48
C LEU A 701 -18.28 -5.81 123.35
N SER A 702 -17.26 -5.15 123.90
CA SER A 702 -17.40 -3.85 124.57
C SER A 702 -17.80 -2.73 123.60
N THR A 703 -18.26 -1.60 124.14
CA THR A 703 -18.68 -0.44 123.34
C THR A 703 -17.51 0.14 122.54
N GLU A 704 -16.32 0.20 123.14
CA GLU A 704 -15.08 0.66 122.51
C GLU A 704 -14.65 -0.27 121.36
N GLU A 705 -14.69 -1.59 121.56
CA GLU A 705 -14.32 -2.58 120.54
C GLU A 705 -15.31 -2.59 119.36
N ARG A 706 -16.62 -2.43 119.62
CA ARG A 706 -17.62 -2.25 118.55
C ARG A 706 -17.34 -0.99 117.74
N ALA A 707 -16.93 0.10 118.39
CA ALA A 707 -16.59 1.35 117.73
C ALA A 707 -15.27 1.27 116.93
N GLU A 708 -14.29 0.51 117.41
CA GLU A 708 -13.04 0.24 116.71
C GLU A 708 -13.24 -0.68 115.49
N LEU A 709 -13.99 -1.76 115.65
CA LEU A 709 -14.36 -2.65 114.52
C LEU A 709 -15.15 -1.89 113.46
N LYS A 710 -16.10 -1.02 113.86
CA LYS A 710 -16.84 -0.16 112.92
C LYS A 710 -15.90 0.78 112.17
N ARG A 711 -14.94 1.42 112.85
CA ARG A 711 -13.94 2.29 112.22
C ARG A 711 -13.04 1.52 111.25
N SER A 712 -12.56 0.33 111.64
CA SER A 712 -11.75 -0.53 110.76
C SER A 712 -12.52 -0.95 109.51
N LYS A 713 -13.77 -1.39 109.65
CA LYS A 713 -14.62 -1.75 108.50
C LYS A 713 -14.88 -0.56 107.59
N GLN A 714 -15.13 0.62 108.16
CA GLN A 714 -15.31 1.86 107.41
C GLN A 714 -14.03 2.25 106.63
N GLN A 715 -12.85 2.12 107.24
CA GLN A 715 -11.58 2.37 106.53
C GLN A 715 -11.40 1.43 105.33
N ILE A 716 -11.74 0.14 105.49
CA ILE A 716 -11.68 -0.84 104.40
C ILE A 716 -12.67 -0.49 103.28
N ASP A 717 -13.86 0.00 103.61
CA ASP A 717 -14.84 0.48 102.63
C ASP A 717 -14.33 1.74 101.89
N GLU A 718 -13.69 2.68 102.58
CA GLU A 718 -13.08 3.88 102.00
C GLU A 718 -11.89 3.54 101.09
N ASP A 719 -11.05 2.58 101.49
CA ASP A 719 -9.93 2.07 100.70
C ASP A 719 -10.43 1.42 99.40
N PHE A 720 -11.48 0.57 99.47
CA PHE A 720 -12.09 -0.02 98.28
C PHE A 720 -12.74 1.05 97.39
N ALA A 721 -13.43 2.04 97.97
CA ALA A 721 -14.04 3.13 97.20
C ALA A 721 -12.99 3.91 96.39
N LEU A 722 -11.79 4.12 96.95
CA LEU A 722 -10.68 4.72 96.21
C LEU A 722 -10.23 3.84 95.03
N VAL A 723 -10.04 2.53 95.26
CA VAL A 723 -9.67 1.57 94.20
C VAL A 723 -10.73 1.53 93.10
N ALA A 724 -12.00 1.48 93.47
CA ALA A 724 -13.13 1.48 92.54
C ALA A 724 -13.17 2.76 91.69
N LYS A 725 -12.99 3.94 92.31
CA LYS A 725 -12.90 5.22 91.60
C LYS A 725 -11.75 5.25 90.61
N VAL A 726 -10.56 4.79 91.03
CA VAL A 726 -9.38 4.75 90.15
C VAL A 726 -9.58 3.78 88.98
N ASN A 727 -10.28 2.67 89.21
CA ASN A 727 -10.56 1.68 88.16
C ASN A 727 -11.37 2.25 87.00
N VAL A 728 -12.33 3.15 87.26
CA VAL A 728 -13.11 3.81 86.18
C VAL A 728 -12.20 4.57 85.22
N GLY A 729 -11.09 5.13 85.72
CA GLY A 729 -10.08 5.77 84.87
C GLY A 729 -10.46 7.17 84.36
N GLU A 730 -11.37 7.85 85.04
CA GLU A 730 -11.73 9.24 84.76
C GLU A 730 -10.60 10.19 85.20
N GLY A 731 -10.09 10.98 84.26
CA GLY A 731 -9.11 12.03 84.52
C GLY A 731 -7.66 11.56 84.67
N TYR A 732 -6.82 12.44 85.22
CA TYR A 732 -5.40 12.20 85.45
C TYR A 732 -5.18 11.67 86.86
N LEU A 733 -4.38 10.60 87.01
CA LEU A 733 -4.04 10.04 88.31
C LEU A 733 -2.86 10.80 88.94
N ASP A 734 -3.11 11.53 90.03
CA ASP A 734 -2.09 12.27 90.75
C ASP A 734 -1.18 11.36 91.60
N VAL A 735 -0.01 11.89 91.96
CA VAL A 735 1.01 11.16 92.74
C VAL A 735 0.49 10.76 94.11
N GLY A 736 -0.28 11.62 94.79
CA GLY A 736 -0.81 11.35 96.13
C GLY A 736 -1.81 10.19 96.14
N THR A 737 -2.71 10.14 95.15
CA THR A 737 -3.63 9.01 94.98
C THR A 737 -2.87 7.71 94.68
N ARG A 738 -1.84 7.77 93.82
CA ARG A 738 -1.00 6.60 93.51
C ARG A 738 -0.26 6.06 94.74
N ASP A 739 0.28 6.93 95.57
CA ASP A 739 0.99 6.52 96.79
C ASP A 739 0.04 5.90 97.83
N LYS A 740 -1.20 6.40 97.90
CA LYS A 740 -2.28 5.77 98.69
C LYS A 740 -2.63 4.38 98.17
N LEU A 741 -2.79 4.20 96.86
CA LEU A 741 -3.02 2.88 96.25
C LEU A 741 -1.88 1.90 96.56
N ALA A 742 -0.62 2.36 96.50
CA ALA A 742 0.53 1.54 96.86
C ALA A 742 0.57 1.14 98.35
N THR A 743 -0.05 1.94 99.22
CA THR A 743 -0.22 1.62 100.64
C THR A 743 -1.33 0.59 100.83
N ILE A 744 -2.50 0.80 100.21
CA ILE A 744 -3.63 -0.14 100.21
C ILE A 744 -3.19 -1.51 99.65
N ALA A 745 -2.42 -1.51 98.56
CA ALA A 745 -1.90 -2.72 97.93
C ALA A 745 -1.14 -3.65 98.88
N LYS A 746 -0.45 -3.10 99.89
CA LYS A 746 0.36 -3.87 100.86
C LYS A 746 -0.47 -4.54 101.95
N GLN A 747 -1.76 -4.22 102.09
CA GLN A 747 -2.64 -4.97 102.99
C GLN A 747 -2.69 -6.43 102.55
N SER A 748 -2.60 -7.36 103.50
CA SER A 748 -2.53 -8.79 103.19
C SER A 748 -3.75 -9.54 103.68
N TRP A 749 -4.23 -10.49 102.86
CA TRP A 749 -5.24 -11.47 103.23
C TRP A 749 -4.64 -12.89 103.18
N MET A 750 -5.23 -13.86 103.86
CA MET A 750 -4.69 -15.22 103.92
C MET A 750 -5.29 -16.12 102.83
N ALA A 751 -4.47 -16.49 101.85
CA ALA A 751 -4.84 -17.49 100.84
C ALA A 751 -4.55 -18.91 101.36
N THR A 752 -5.57 -19.76 101.42
CA THR A 752 -5.46 -21.13 101.93
C THR A 752 -5.67 -22.19 100.84
N ILE A 753 -6.21 -21.80 99.69
CA ILE A 753 -6.52 -22.67 98.56
C ILE A 753 -5.36 -22.63 97.56
N ASN A 754 -4.93 -23.81 97.09
CA ASN A 754 -3.88 -23.92 96.09
C ASN A 754 -4.30 -23.26 94.75
N PRO A 755 -3.60 -22.19 94.30
CA PRO A 755 -3.98 -21.44 93.11
C PRO A 755 -3.71 -22.18 91.79
N TYR A 756 -3.06 -23.35 91.81
CA TYR A 756 -2.75 -24.14 90.61
C TYR A 756 -3.88 -25.07 90.16
N LEU A 757 -4.87 -25.28 91.03
CA LEU A 757 -6.03 -26.12 90.74
C LEU A 757 -7.00 -25.37 89.81
N GLY A 758 -7.48 -26.04 88.76
CA GLY A 758 -8.38 -25.44 87.76
C GLY A 758 -7.69 -24.63 86.66
N LEU A 759 -6.38 -24.36 86.75
CA LEU A 759 -5.62 -23.64 85.70
C LEU A 759 -5.30 -24.53 84.49
N SER A 760 -5.32 -23.91 83.31
CA SER A 760 -4.77 -24.50 82.09
C SER A 760 -3.25 -24.70 82.17
N TRP A 761 -2.67 -25.49 81.26
CA TRP A 761 -1.23 -25.73 81.22
C TRP A 761 -0.42 -24.44 80.98
N GLU A 762 -0.95 -23.52 80.16
CA GLU A 762 -0.32 -22.24 79.84
C GLU A 762 -0.35 -21.30 81.06
N GLU A 763 -1.50 -21.18 81.73
CA GLU A 763 -1.63 -20.37 82.94
C GLU A 763 -0.73 -20.89 84.06
N ARG A 764 -0.68 -22.21 84.25
CA ARG A 764 0.18 -22.84 85.25
C ARG A 764 1.65 -22.57 84.99
N ALA A 765 2.09 -22.59 83.72
CA ALA A 765 3.48 -22.30 83.37
C ALA A 765 3.93 -20.89 83.79
N ARG A 766 3.01 -19.92 83.87
CA ARG A 766 3.33 -18.54 84.30
C ARG A 766 3.67 -18.41 85.78
N TYR A 767 3.28 -19.36 86.62
CA TYR A 767 3.64 -19.39 88.04
C TYR A 767 5.06 -19.93 88.31
N GLY A 768 5.76 -20.42 87.28
CA GLY A 768 7.12 -20.95 87.38
C GLY A 768 7.21 -22.21 88.25
N THR A 769 8.32 -22.36 88.98
CA THR A 769 8.57 -23.48 89.92
C THR A 769 8.06 -23.21 91.34
N THR A 770 7.23 -22.20 91.53
CA THR A 770 6.74 -21.81 92.86
C THR A 770 5.89 -22.94 93.43
N VAL A 771 6.24 -23.47 94.60
CA VAL A 771 5.44 -24.51 95.26
C VAL A 771 4.50 -23.83 96.27
N PHE A 772 3.20 -24.11 96.16
CA PHE A 772 2.23 -23.65 97.15
C PHE A 772 2.29 -24.57 98.36
N THR A 773 2.76 -24.06 99.50
CA THR A 773 3.05 -24.86 100.71
C THR A 773 1.94 -24.79 101.78
N GLY A 774 0.73 -24.34 101.43
CA GLY A 774 -0.39 -24.16 102.37
C GLY A 774 -0.74 -22.68 102.55
N GLU A 775 -1.08 -22.27 103.77
CA GLU A 775 -1.46 -20.88 104.07
C GLU A 775 -0.39 -19.88 103.64
N LYS A 776 -0.78 -18.89 102.85
CA LYS A 776 0.12 -17.85 102.32
C LYS A 776 -0.54 -16.49 102.41
N ALA A 777 0.14 -15.53 103.04
CA ALA A 777 -0.29 -14.14 103.04
C ALA A 777 -0.07 -13.52 101.65
N GLU A 778 -1.13 -12.99 101.05
CA GLU A 778 -1.10 -12.35 99.74
C GLU A 778 -1.54 -10.89 99.84
N CYS A 779 -0.89 -10.02 99.07
CA CYS A 779 -1.29 -8.62 98.93
C CYS A 779 -2.70 -8.51 98.34
N ILE A 780 -3.47 -7.50 98.76
CA ILE A 780 -4.83 -7.28 98.27
C ILE A 780 -4.86 -6.90 96.79
N LEU A 781 -3.82 -6.17 96.34
CA LEU A 781 -3.51 -5.90 94.95
C LEU A 781 -2.16 -6.55 94.61
N SER A 782 -2.10 -7.30 93.52
CA SER A 782 -0.93 -8.11 93.17
C SER A 782 -0.40 -7.84 91.75
N ASP A 783 0.92 -7.73 91.63
CA ASP A 783 1.67 -7.61 90.38
C ASP A 783 2.69 -8.76 90.28
N GLY A 784 2.20 -10.00 90.17
CA GLY A 784 3.05 -11.20 90.06
C GLY A 784 3.39 -11.63 88.63
N ALA A 785 4.29 -12.61 88.48
CA ALA A 785 4.70 -13.16 87.19
C ALA A 785 3.53 -13.77 86.39
N GLN A 786 2.52 -14.29 87.09
CA GLN A 786 1.29 -14.84 86.49
C GLN A 786 0.48 -13.82 85.69
N HIS A 787 0.68 -12.53 85.95
CA HIS A 787 0.00 -11.44 85.24
C HIS A 787 0.72 -11.02 83.95
N LEU A 788 1.94 -11.48 83.72
CA LEU A 788 2.73 -11.13 82.54
C LEU A 788 2.44 -12.11 81.40
N ILE A 789 1.84 -11.63 80.32
CA ILE A 789 1.53 -12.43 79.13
C ILE A 789 2.68 -12.29 78.14
N ALA A 790 3.40 -13.39 77.89
CA ALA A 790 4.48 -13.42 76.90
C ALA A 790 3.93 -13.41 75.47
N TRP A 791 4.72 -12.92 74.52
CA TRP A 791 4.39 -13.03 73.11
C TRP A 791 4.43 -14.50 72.67
N GLY A 792 3.34 -15.04 72.14
CA GLY A 792 3.35 -16.36 71.50
C GLY A 792 4.27 -16.38 70.27
N LYS A 793 4.18 -15.34 69.44
CA LYS A 793 5.15 -15.00 68.40
C LYS A 793 5.48 -13.51 68.54
N ALA A 794 6.76 -13.18 68.66
CA ALA A 794 7.18 -11.78 68.75
C ALA A 794 6.74 -11.01 67.48
N PRO A 795 6.21 -9.78 67.61
CA PRO A 795 5.85 -8.96 66.48
C PRO A 795 7.09 -8.70 65.61
N GLU A 796 6.92 -8.79 64.30
CA GLU A 796 7.98 -8.48 63.35
C GLU A 796 8.36 -7.01 63.46
N SER A 797 9.64 -6.73 63.69
CA SER A 797 10.17 -5.38 63.82
C SER A 797 10.72 -4.92 62.47
N GLU A 798 10.12 -3.88 61.92
CA GLU A 798 10.65 -3.19 60.73
C GLU A 798 11.23 -1.83 61.17
N GLU A 799 12.34 -1.42 60.54
CA GLU A 799 13.00 -0.15 60.86
C GLU A 799 12.10 1.06 60.58
N ARG A 800 11.28 0.99 59.52
CA ARG A 800 10.37 2.07 59.10
C ARG A 800 9.28 2.40 60.11
N PHE A 801 8.95 1.50 61.04
CA PHE A 801 7.90 1.75 62.02
C PHE A 801 8.46 2.26 63.36
N VAL A 802 7.95 3.39 63.83
CA VAL A 802 8.35 4.02 65.10
C VAL A 802 7.79 3.29 66.32
N LEU A 803 6.65 2.61 66.17
CA LEU A 803 6.07 1.79 67.24
C LEU A 803 6.91 0.53 67.44
N LYS A 804 7.38 0.30 68.68
CA LYS A 804 8.15 -0.88 69.06
C LYS A 804 7.42 -1.71 70.11
N ALA A 805 7.38 -3.02 69.88
CA ALA A 805 6.78 -3.97 70.81
C ALA A 805 7.52 -3.98 72.15
N GLY A 806 6.76 -4.05 73.24
CA GLY A 806 7.31 -4.28 74.58
C GLY A 806 7.81 -5.72 74.77
N LYS A 807 8.40 -5.99 75.94
CA LYS A 807 8.87 -7.34 76.31
C LYS A 807 7.72 -8.35 76.40
N TYR A 808 6.55 -7.90 76.84
CA TYR A 808 5.35 -8.71 77.05
C TYR A 808 4.25 -8.27 76.08
N GLN A 809 3.36 -9.20 75.72
CA GLN A 809 2.18 -8.93 74.92
C GLN A 809 1.14 -8.15 75.72
N ASN A 810 0.95 -8.50 77.00
CA ASN A 810 0.10 -7.77 77.93
C ASN A 810 0.63 -7.89 79.36
N ASN A 811 0.31 -6.92 80.22
CA ASN A 811 0.59 -6.95 81.64
C ASN A 811 -0.72 -6.74 82.43
N LEU A 812 -1.20 -7.81 83.05
CA LEU A 812 -2.45 -7.86 83.80
C LEU A 812 -2.28 -7.51 85.29
N GLY A 813 -1.15 -6.91 85.70
CA GLY A 813 -0.90 -6.56 87.11
C GLY A 813 -1.94 -5.59 87.64
N GLU A 814 -2.53 -5.87 88.80
CA GLU A 814 -3.66 -5.09 89.32
C GLU A 814 -3.23 -3.67 89.72
N LEU A 815 -2.12 -3.55 90.47
CA LEU A 815 -1.58 -2.25 90.86
C LEU A 815 -0.97 -1.55 89.65
N TYR A 816 -0.30 -2.28 88.76
CA TYR A 816 0.24 -1.76 87.50
C TYR A 816 -0.86 -1.09 86.65
N ASN A 817 -1.96 -1.79 86.42
CA ASN A 817 -3.08 -1.27 85.63
C ASN A 817 -3.74 -0.07 86.31
N LEU A 818 -4.03 -0.15 87.63
CA LEU A 818 -4.62 0.96 88.39
C LEU A 818 -3.73 2.21 88.40
N SER A 819 -2.41 2.02 88.37
CA SER A 819 -1.40 3.08 88.36
C SER A 819 -1.21 3.76 87.00
N THR A 820 -1.95 3.35 85.96
CA THR A 820 -1.95 4.02 84.65
C THR A 820 -2.34 5.49 84.81
N GLN A 821 -1.48 6.41 84.38
CA GLN A 821 -1.65 7.85 84.67
C GLN A 821 -2.80 8.51 83.93
N LYS A 822 -3.08 8.10 82.68
CA LYS A 822 -4.11 8.70 81.82
C LYS A 822 -4.85 7.62 81.04
N GLY A 823 -6.17 7.60 81.20
CA GLY A 823 -7.06 6.63 80.55
C GLY A 823 -6.98 5.23 81.16
N THR A 824 -7.50 4.25 80.41
CA THR A 824 -7.70 2.86 80.87
C THR A 824 -6.64 1.88 80.37
N LEU A 825 -5.97 2.21 79.25
CA LEU A 825 -5.00 1.34 78.59
C LEU A 825 -3.60 1.48 79.19
N ASN A 826 -3.02 0.35 79.59
CA ASN A 826 -1.62 0.28 80.00
C ASN A 826 -0.67 0.39 78.78
N LYS A 827 0.65 0.29 78.99
CA LYS A 827 1.65 0.47 77.92
C LYS A 827 1.55 -0.62 76.83
N GLU A 828 1.42 -1.87 77.25
CA GLU A 828 1.34 -3.04 76.37
C GLU A 828 0.04 -3.03 75.55
N GLU A 829 -1.09 -2.70 76.18
CA GLU A 829 -2.38 -2.53 75.53
C GLU A 829 -2.38 -1.34 74.55
N ARG A 830 -1.75 -0.23 74.92
CA ARG A 830 -1.59 0.94 74.04
C ARG A 830 -0.72 0.62 72.81
N TYR A 831 0.31 -0.21 72.96
CA TYR A 831 1.04 -0.70 71.79
C TYR A 831 0.13 -1.58 70.92
N THR A 832 -0.61 -2.49 71.54
CA THR A 832 -1.51 -3.43 70.82
C THR A 832 -2.55 -2.67 70.00
N ILE A 833 -3.24 -1.68 70.60
CA ILE A 833 -4.21 -0.87 69.87
C ILE A 833 -3.52 -0.04 68.77
N ASN A 834 -2.42 0.65 69.04
CA ASN A 834 -1.75 1.49 68.03
C ASN A 834 -1.14 0.66 66.87
N SER A 835 -0.81 -0.62 67.13
CA SER A 835 -0.24 -1.52 66.13
C SER A 835 -1.21 -1.88 65.01
N HIS A 836 -2.52 -1.59 65.15
CA HIS A 836 -3.48 -1.73 64.05
C HIS A 836 -3.04 -0.94 62.81
N MET A 837 -2.35 0.20 62.98
CA MET A 837 -1.82 0.96 61.85
C MET A 837 -0.74 0.23 61.07
N ILE A 838 0.13 -0.49 61.77
CA ILE A 838 1.12 -1.37 61.14
C ILE A 838 0.39 -2.50 60.40
N ALA A 839 -0.66 -3.07 60.99
CA ALA A 839 -1.47 -4.10 60.36
C ALA A 839 -2.17 -3.57 59.10
N THR A 840 -2.79 -2.38 59.13
CA THR A 840 -3.41 -1.71 57.98
C THR A 840 -2.40 -1.59 56.84
N VAL A 841 -1.24 -0.98 57.09
CA VAL A 841 -0.19 -0.81 56.06
C VAL A 841 0.23 -2.16 55.48
N ARG A 842 0.56 -3.14 56.32
CA ARG A 842 1.01 -4.48 55.88
C ARG A 842 -0.06 -5.23 55.09
N MET A 843 -1.33 -5.12 55.48
CA MET A 843 -2.44 -5.77 54.79
C MET A 843 -2.65 -5.16 53.41
N LEU A 844 -2.68 -3.83 53.33
CA LEU A 844 -2.91 -3.11 52.08
C LEU A 844 -1.71 -3.22 51.12
N GLU A 845 -0.48 -3.24 51.61
CA GLU A 845 0.72 -3.47 50.78
C GLU A 845 0.78 -4.87 50.14
N ARG A 846 0.04 -5.84 50.68
CA ARG A 846 -0.07 -7.19 50.10
C ARG A 846 -1.12 -7.27 48.99
N LEU A 847 -2.01 -6.28 48.88
CA LEU A 847 -2.99 -6.24 47.81
C LEU A 847 -2.32 -5.83 46.49
N PRO A 848 -2.64 -6.48 45.36
CA PRO A 848 -2.02 -6.19 44.06
C PRO A 848 -2.63 -4.93 43.43
N PHE A 849 -2.49 -3.78 44.09
CA PHE A 849 -3.03 -2.52 43.60
C PHE A 849 -2.40 -2.16 42.24
N PRO A 850 -3.21 -1.71 41.26
CA PRO A 850 -2.68 -1.13 40.03
C PRO A 850 -1.86 0.13 40.33
N LYS A 851 -0.99 0.54 39.41
CA LYS A 851 -0.04 1.65 39.61
C LYS A 851 -0.68 2.97 40.08
N HIS A 852 -1.92 3.23 39.68
CA HIS A 852 -2.66 4.44 40.04
C HIS A 852 -3.33 4.36 41.42
N LEU A 853 -3.32 3.18 42.07
CA LEU A 853 -3.82 2.95 43.45
C LEU A 853 -2.70 2.66 44.47
N LYS A 854 -1.44 2.90 44.10
CA LYS A 854 -0.29 2.51 44.91
C LYS A 854 -0.18 3.27 46.24
N ASN A 855 -0.83 4.43 46.36
CA ASN A 855 -0.76 5.25 47.57
C ASN A 855 -1.82 4.90 48.61
N VAL A 856 -2.75 3.99 48.30
CA VAL A 856 -3.80 3.54 49.23
C VAL A 856 -3.24 3.13 50.60
N PRO A 857 -2.17 2.30 50.70
CA PRO A 857 -1.59 1.94 52.01
C PRO A 857 -1.04 3.13 52.80
N LEU A 858 -0.45 4.11 52.11
CA LEU A 858 0.09 5.32 52.74
C LEU A 858 -1.05 6.19 53.28
N LEU A 859 -2.09 6.46 52.47
CA LEU A 859 -3.23 7.29 52.87
C LEU A 859 -3.97 6.66 54.06
N ALA A 860 -4.33 5.38 53.94
CA ALA A 860 -5.02 4.62 54.99
C ALA A 860 -4.15 4.52 56.25
N GLY A 861 -2.85 4.27 56.10
CA GLY A 861 -1.92 4.09 57.20
C GLY A 861 -1.41 5.37 57.87
N SER A 862 -1.82 6.56 57.42
CA SER A 862 -1.28 7.84 57.93
C SER A 862 -2.27 8.67 58.76
N HIS A 863 -3.52 8.24 58.97
CA HIS A 863 -4.52 9.04 59.69
C HIS A 863 -4.21 9.22 61.19
N HIS A 864 -3.26 8.46 61.75
CA HIS A 864 -2.70 8.63 63.10
C HIS A 864 -1.33 9.34 63.12
N GLU A 865 -0.84 9.79 61.96
CA GLU A 865 0.34 10.62 61.89
C GLU A 865 0.05 12.03 62.41
N ARG A 866 1.07 12.68 62.94
CA ARG A 866 0.95 14.01 63.57
C ARG A 866 1.81 15.00 62.82
N MET A 867 1.35 16.24 62.75
CA MET A 867 2.06 17.30 62.03
C MET A 867 3.45 17.57 62.60
N ASP A 868 3.65 17.28 63.89
CA ASP A 868 4.92 17.38 64.60
C ASP A 868 5.86 16.15 64.45
N GLY A 869 5.48 15.15 63.66
CA GLY A 869 6.27 13.92 63.44
C GLY A 869 6.27 12.94 64.62
N LYS A 870 5.52 13.21 65.70
CA LYS A 870 5.41 12.30 66.86
C LYS A 870 4.27 11.28 66.71
N GLY A 871 3.70 11.20 65.51
CA GLY A 871 2.64 10.27 65.14
C GLY A 871 3.14 8.85 64.92
N TYR A 872 2.25 8.00 64.42
CA TYR A 872 2.56 6.61 64.09
C TYR A 872 1.72 6.16 62.88
N PRO A 873 2.15 5.13 62.13
CA PRO A 873 3.22 4.18 62.43
C PRO A 873 4.61 4.56 61.90
N LEU A 874 4.75 5.54 61.01
CA LEU A 874 6.01 5.93 60.36
C LEU A 874 6.69 7.15 61.01
N GLY A 875 5.95 7.98 61.77
CA GLY A 875 6.49 9.21 62.37
C GLY A 875 6.72 10.30 61.33
N THR A 876 5.79 10.42 60.38
CA THR A 876 5.90 11.28 59.20
C THR A 876 5.55 12.72 59.57
N VAL A 877 6.33 13.70 59.11
CA VAL A 877 6.08 15.14 59.34
C VAL A 877 5.06 15.70 58.36
N ALA A 878 4.45 16.84 58.68
CA ALA A 878 3.36 17.46 57.91
C ALA A 878 3.65 17.61 56.40
N GLU A 879 4.87 18.02 56.03
CA GLU A 879 5.26 18.27 54.63
C GLU A 879 5.30 17.00 53.77
N GLN A 880 5.44 15.85 54.40
CA GLN A 880 5.49 14.54 53.74
C GLN A 880 4.10 13.87 53.67
N LEU A 881 3.10 14.42 54.37
CA LEU A 881 1.75 13.89 54.41
C LEU A 881 0.87 14.52 53.31
N PRO A 882 0.25 13.69 52.45
CA PRO A 882 -0.76 14.18 51.50
C PRO A 882 -1.87 14.93 52.23
N VAL A 883 -2.40 16.00 51.62
CA VAL A 883 -3.52 16.78 52.17
C VAL A 883 -4.71 15.87 52.50
N ALA A 884 -5.00 14.90 51.63
CA ALA A 884 -6.06 13.93 51.83
C ALA A 884 -5.88 13.06 53.09
N ALA A 885 -4.65 12.64 53.42
CA ALA A 885 -4.36 11.90 54.65
C ALA A 885 -4.54 12.79 55.91
N ARG A 886 -4.14 14.06 55.82
CA ARG A 886 -4.34 15.05 56.90
C ARG A 886 -5.82 15.37 57.11
N ALA A 887 -6.60 15.43 56.04
CA ALA A 887 -8.06 15.59 56.09
C ALA A 887 -8.73 14.37 56.74
N MET A 888 -8.28 13.15 56.40
CA MET A 888 -8.76 11.91 57.02
C MET A 888 -8.50 11.88 58.53
N ALA A 889 -7.34 12.34 59.00
CA ALA A 889 -7.05 12.45 60.43
C ALA A 889 -8.02 13.39 61.18
N ILE A 890 -8.42 14.49 60.55
CA ILE A 890 -9.43 15.41 61.10
C ILE A 890 -10.81 14.75 61.13
N ALA A 891 -11.18 14.06 60.04
CA ALA A 891 -12.45 13.37 59.91
C ALA A 891 -12.60 12.24 60.95
N ASP A 892 -11.58 11.40 61.09
CA ASP A 892 -11.52 10.31 62.08
C ASP A 892 -11.71 10.83 63.50
N VAL A 893 -10.95 11.86 63.90
CA VAL A 893 -11.06 12.45 65.25
C VAL A 893 -12.42 13.10 65.48
N PHE A 894 -12.94 13.85 64.51
CA PHE A 894 -14.24 14.53 64.66
C PHE A 894 -15.38 13.52 64.78
N GLU A 895 -15.41 12.51 63.91
CA GLU A 895 -16.40 11.43 63.95
C GLU A 895 -16.32 10.71 65.30
N ALA A 896 -15.11 10.32 65.72
CA ALA A 896 -14.90 9.56 66.95
C ALA A 896 -15.34 10.30 68.22
N LEU A 897 -15.30 11.64 68.24
CA LEU A 897 -15.73 12.47 69.37
C LEU A 897 -17.25 12.74 69.36
N THR A 898 -17.86 12.79 68.19
CA THR A 898 -19.29 13.13 68.01
C THR A 898 -20.22 11.92 67.91
N SER A 899 -19.66 10.73 67.65
CA SER A 899 -20.40 9.47 67.51
C SER A 899 -21.21 9.09 68.75
N GLN A 900 -22.47 8.73 68.53
CA GLN A 900 -23.42 8.26 69.55
C GLN A 900 -23.38 6.75 69.77
N ASP A 901 -22.75 6.02 68.85
CA ASP A 901 -22.79 4.56 68.80
C ASP A 901 -21.79 3.91 69.77
N ARG A 902 -21.26 4.67 70.75
CA ARG A 902 -20.23 4.21 71.70
C ARG A 902 -20.84 3.94 73.09
N PRO A 903 -21.19 2.68 73.44
CA PRO A 903 -21.90 2.34 74.68
C PRO A 903 -21.29 2.83 75.99
N TYR A 904 -19.98 3.06 76.05
CA TYR A 904 -19.26 3.44 77.27
C TYR A 904 -19.01 4.95 77.45
N LYS A 905 -19.32 5.80 76.46
CA LYS A 905 -19.08 7.25 76.53
C LYS A 905 -20.27 8.02 75.97
N GLN A 906 -20.72 9.02 76.74
CA GLN A 906 -21.70 9.97 76.24
C GLN A 906 -21.09 10.74 75.04
N PRO A 907 -21.85 10.90 73.95
CA PRO A 907 -21.39 11.63 72.77
C PRO A 907 -21.15 13.10 73.13
N LYS A 908 -20.08 13.70 72.59
CA LYS A 908 -19.72 15.08 72.92
C LYS A 908 -20.54 16.08 72.13
N THR A 909 -20.80 17.24 72.71
CA THR A 909 -21.38 18.36 71.95
C THR A 909 -20.36 18.91 70.95
N LEU A 910 -20.82 19.69 69.98
CA LEU A 910 -19.94 20.32 69.00
C LEU A 910 -18.96 21.29 69.69
N SER A 911 -19.41 22.05 70.69
CA SER A 911 -18.55 22.98 71.42
C SER A 911 -17.38 22.27 72.11
N GLU A 912 -17.64 21.15 72.79
CA GLU A 912 -16.60 20.33 73.42
C GLU A 912 -15.66 19.73 72.38
N THR A 913 -16.21 19.18 71.29
CA THR A 913 -15.43 18.54 70.23
C THR A 913 -14.47 19.54 69.57
N LEU A 914 -14.99 20.70 69.17
CA LEU A 914 -14.19 21.74 68.52
C LEU A 914 -13.14 22.33 69.48
N ALA A 915 -13.44 22.45 70.78
CA ALA A 915 -12.44 22.86 71.77
C ALA A 915 -11.29 21.85 71.90
N ILE A 916 -11.60 20.54 71.91
CA ILE A 916 -10.60 19.46 71.93
C ILE A 916 -9.75 19.51 70.66
N MET A 917 -10.39 19.56 69.49
CA MET A 917 -9.70 19.57 68.20
C MET A 917 -8.84 20.83 68.02
N LYS A 918 -9.30 22.00 68.51
CA LYS A 918 -8.48 23.23 68.55
C LYS A 918 -7.20 23.00 69.35
N HIS A 919 -7.29 22.37 70.51
CA HIS A 919 -6.11 22.07 71.33
C HIS A 919 -5.18 21.06 70.64
N MET A 920 -5.75 20.05 69.96
CA MET A 920 -4.99 19.08 69.17
C MET A 920 -4.25 19.74 67.99
N ALA A 921 -4.91 20.63 67.25
CA ALA A 921 -4.31 21.39 66.16
C ALA A 921 -3.19 22.32 66.66
N LYS A 922 -3.43 23.11 67.73
CA LYS A 922 -2.37 23.93 68.36
C LYS A 922 -1.19 23.10 68.86
N GLY A 923 -1.46 21.88 69.32
CA GLY A 923 -0.44 20.93 69.79
C GLY A 923 0.22 20.11 68.68
N GLY A 924 0.02 20.44 67.40
CA GLY A 924 0.64 19.76 66.26
C GLY A 924 0.13 18.32 66.01
N HIS A 925 -1.00 17.93 66.61
CA HIS A 925 -1.61 16.61 66.36
C HIS A 925 -2.39 16.62 65.04
N LEU A 926 -3.14 17.70 64.78
CA LEU A 926 -3.94 17.89 63.58
C LEU A 926 -3.39 19.06 62.76
N ASP A 927 -3.68 19.07 61.46
CA ASP A 927 -3.33 20.18 60.59
C ASP A 927 -4.17 21.42 60.94
N THR A 928 -3.49 22.52 61.28
CA THR A 928 -4.12 23.77 61.68
C THR A 928 -4.88 24.43 60.52
N GLN A 929 -4.32 24.41 59.31
CA GLN A 929 -4.93 25.05 58.14
C GLN A 929 -6.15 24.28 57.66
N LEU A 930 -6.09 22.94 57.65
CA LEU A 930 -7.26 22.12 57.32
C LEU A 930 -8.34 22.18 58.41
N PHE A 931 -7.97 22.26 59.69
CA PHE A 931 -8.95 22.42 60.77
C PHE A 931 -9.69 23.77 60.67
N GLU A 932 -8.98 24.86 60.34
CA GLU A 932 -9.63 26.14 60.09
C GLU A 932 -10.50 26.12 58.84
N LEU A 933 -10.06 25.46 57.77
CA LEU A 933 -10.88 25.24 56.59
C LEU A 933 -12.16 24.47 56.93
N PHE A 934 -12.04 23.38 57.67
CA PHE A 934 -13.16 22.54 58.13
C PHE A 934 -14.26 23.35 58.83
N LEU A 935 -13.88 24.37 59.60
CA LEU A 935 -14.79 25.32 60.24
C LEU A 935 -15.33 26.37 59.27
N THR A 936 -14.44 27.06 58.55
CA THR A 936 -14.80 28.21 57.69
C THR A 936 -15.57 27.83 56.43
N SER A 937 -15.44 26.59 55.96
CA SER A 937 -16.21 26.04 54.85
C SER A 937 -17.49 25.32 55.28
N ASN A 938 -17.87 25.41 56.57
CA ASN A 938 -19.05 24.76 57.16
C ASN A 938 -19.12 23.22 57.03
N VAL A 939 -18.02 22.54 56.67
CA VAL A 939 -18.03 21.09 56.48
C VAL A 939 -18.45 20.35 57.76
N TYR A 940 -17.98 20.81 58.92
CA TYR A 940 -18.37 20.25 60.22
C TYR A 940 -19.89 20.34 60.47
N LEU A 941 -20.51 21.42 60.03
CA LEU A 941 -21.92 21.71 60.24
C LEU A 941 -22.80 20.95 59.23
N ASP A 942 -22.40 20.94 57.95
CA ASP A 942 -23.07 20.17 56.90
C ASP A 942 -23.10 18.67 57.22
N TYR A 943 -22.01 18.16 57.80
CA TYR A 943 -21.94 16.79 58.30
C TYR A 943 -22.81 16.60 59.56
N ALA A 944 -22.76 17.54 60.51
CA ALA A 944 -23.53 17.47 61.75
C ALA A 944 -25.04 17.39 61.47
N HIS A 945 -25.55 18.16 60.51
CA HIS A 945 -26.96 18.12 60.11
C HIS A 945 -27.43 16.76 59.58
N GLN A 946 -26.52 15.95 59.04
CA GLN A 946 -26.84 14.65 58.45
C GLN A 946 -26.65 13.49 59.43
N HIS A 947 -25.70 13.60 60.36
CA HIS A 947 -25.21 12.44 61.13
C HIS A 947 -25.11 12.65 62.65
N ILE A 948 -25.36 13.87 63.17
CA ILE A 948 -25.23 14.19 64.60
C ILE A 948 -26.62 14.55 65.17
N LEU A 949 -26.85 14.26 66.46
CA LEU A 949 -28.12 14.57 67.12
C LEU A 949 -28.30 16.08 67.28
N PRO A 950 -29.52 16.61 67.12
CA PRO A 950 -29.80 18.03 67.33
C PRO A 950 -29.37 18.56 68.70
N GLN A 951 -29.41 17.74 69.76
CA GLN A 951 -29.01 18.15 71.11
C GLN A 951 -27.49 18.35 71.27
N GLN A 952 -26.67 17.76 70.38
CA GLN A 952 -25.21 17.97 70.38
C GLN A 952 -24.81 19.24 69.63
N MET A 953 -25.70 19.83 68.83
CA MET A 953 -25.42 20.99 67.97
C MET A 953 -25.61 22.29 68.76
N ASP A 954 -24.62 22.63 69.59
CA ASP A 954 -24.65 23.75 70.54
C ASP A 954 -23.74 24.94 70.16
N VAL A 955 -23.30 25.02 68.91
CA VAL A 955 -22.37 26.04 68.42
C VAL A 955 -23.04 26.97 67.42
N ASP A 956 -23.24 28.22 67.83
CA ASP A 956 -23.77 29.30 66.98
C ASP A 956 -22.66 30.19 66.36
N ASP A 957 -21.46 30.20 66.95
CA ASP A 957 -20.31 30.99 66.49
C ASP A 957 -19.01 30.18 66.53
N ILE A 958 -18.27 30.17 65.41
CA ILE A 958 -17.01 29.44 65.27
C ILE A 958 -15.77 30.24 65.73
N GLN A 959 -15.88 31.57 65.93
CA GLN A 959 -14.74 32.42 66.29
C GLN A 959 -13.96 31.95 67.53
N PRO A 960 -14.59 31.42 68.60
CA PRO A 960 -13.86 30.89 69.75
C PRO A 960 -12.97 29.68 69.42
N TYR A 961 -13.19 29.00 68.28
CA TYR A 961 -12.49 27.78 67.90
C TYR A 961 -11.37 27.99 66.87
N LEU A 962 -11.41 29.10 66.12
CA LEU A 962 -10.34 29.48 65.18
C LEU A 962 -9.00 29.70 65.91
N ILE A 963 -7.89 29.37 65.24
CA ILE A 963 -6.54 29.39 65.80
C ILE A 963 -5.83 30.71 65.45
N THR A 964 -6.15 31.28 64.29
CA THR A 964 -5.58 32.52 63.73
C THR A 964 -6.01 33.83 64.42
N ASN A 965 -6.85 33.79 65.47
CA ASN A 965 -7.17 34.97 66.32
C ASN A 965 -6.18 35.17 67.49
N THR A 966 -4.87 35.09 67.20
CA THR A 966 -3.84 35.76 68.01
C THR A 966 -2.91 36.46 67.04
N MET A 967 -3.26 37.71 66.71
CA MET A 967 -2.29 38.71 66.26
C MET A 967 -1.23 38.94 67.33
#